data_AF-A0A7H8QM52-F1
#
_entry.id   AF-A0A7H8QM52-F1
#
_cell.length_a   1.000
_cell.length_b   1.000
_cell.length_c   1.000
_cell.angle_alpha   90.00
_cell.angle_beta   90.00
_cell.angle_gamma   90.00
#
_symmetry.space_group_name_H-M   'P 1'
#
loop_
_entity.id
_entity.type
_entity.pdbx_description
1 polymer ?
#
loop_
_entity_poly.entity_id
_entity_poly.type
_entity_poly.pdbx_seq_one_letter_code
_entity_poly.pdbx_strand_id
1 'polypeptide(L)'
;MPSQSSPPSSSPALKRKQQTISSFFTKKPTVTQKTPSNEQNAKRETDTPAKQAATGKENVDTFRGHSPAAQSKEEQQQQHEEEDNDDDDIVQPPSKRVRATVDDSKTTISHAEADILKLSQASSVARTDRFKFTSSPVVAENNNSTQEEEGGQSRKEKDKMHQKFVRKLGGADCVIGIAKRTGGGGEENNVAGDDEAEDDDEPAPAPVAKGKASKKGGGSKLTPMEKQVIEIKRKHMDTLLVVEVGYKFRFFGEDARTAAKELSIVCIPGKMRFDEHPSEAHLDRFASASIPTHRLHVHVKRLVSAGHKVGVVRQLETAALKAAGDNRNAPFVRKLTNVYTKGTYIDDVEGLSVPAASMGGTTPATGYLLCITEVNTSGSDERVNVGIVAVQPATGDIIYDEFEDGFMRGEIETRLLHIAPCEILIVGDLSKATEKLVKHLSGSKMNVFGDKVRVERQTRSKTAAVEAHSRVASFYADKMKASGTTDDTQASALLAKVLQLPDQVTVCLSSMIEHLSEYGLEHVFDLTKYFQSFSARSHMLLNGNTLTSLEVYQNQTDYSSKGSLFWTMDRTRTRFGQRLLRKWVGRPLLDKSRLEERVAAVEELLSSEQHVHIEKLKGLLGKVRSDLERSLIRIYYGKCTRPELLTVLQTLQMITNEFSHIKSPADTGFKSSLINEAIAALPTIQEDVVLFLDRINMHAAKNDDKYEFFRESEENDEIMEQKLGIASVEHDLEEQRSAAAEALGRKKVDYVTSAGIEYLIEVDNSSAQIKRVPASWVKISGTKKLSRFHTPEVVKLLKQRDQHKEALAAACDKAYKDLLAGISAKYQSFRDCIQALALLDCLCSLAAIAKQPGYTKPEFTDDTCIAVEKGRHPMVEQLLLESYVPNDTALNADGTRALLITGPNMGGKSSYVRQVALIAIMGQIGSYVPAESAKLGMLDAVFTRMGAFDNMLTGESTFMVELSETADILKQATPRSLVILDELGRGTSTHDGVAIAQAVLDYMVRQIRGLTLFITHYQHLSAMAKSFPNRELRNVHMKFEESADRHDEEITFLYEVGEGVAHRSYGLNVARLANLPASLLDVAKQKSSELEEKIRRRRLVAVVKSVESVLTEGVVPAAAEDSMVDKLVAVAEQL
;
A
#
# COMPACT_ATOMS: atom_id res chain seq x y z
N MET A 1 28.56 54.25 -1.76
CA MET A 1 30.01 54.01 -1.92
C MET A 1 30.45 53.21 -0.71
N PRO A 2 31.07 52.02 -0.84
CA PRO A 2 31.53 51.30 -2.05
C PRO A 2 30.35 50.53 -2.71
N SER A 3 30.53 49.44 -3.47
CA SER A 3 31.29 49.18 -4.71
C SER A 3 30.90 47.77 -5.21
N GLN A 4 30.99 47.48 -6.51
CA GLN A 4 30.58 46.17 -7.06
C GLN A 4 31.55 45.03 -6.71
N SER A 5 31.01 43.82 -6.49
CA SER A 5 31.77 42.55 -6.49
C SER A 5 30.88 41.38 -6.92
N SER A 6 31.23 40.72 -8.02
CA SER A 6 30.48 39.58 -8.57
C SER A 6 30.93 38.22 -7.98
N PRO A 7 30.02 37.23 -7.88
CA PRO A 7 30.36 35.86 -7.45
C PRO A 7 31.08 35.05 -8.56
N PRO A 8 31.78 33.95 -8.22
CA PRO A 8 32.74 33.30 -9.11
C PRO A 8 32.13 32.37 -10.18
N SER A 9 32.88 32.18 -11.26
CA SER A 9 32.55 31.32 -12.41
C SER A 9 32.66 29.81 -12.11
N SER A 10 31.69 29.03 -12.60
CA SER A 10 31.70 27.56 -12.55
C SER A 10 32.58 26.93 -13.64
N SER A 11 33.17 25.77 -13.34
CA SER A 11 34.03 25.00 -14.23
C SER A 11 33.29 24.44 -15.47
N PRO A 12 33.96 24.26 -16.63
CA PRO A 12 33.31 23.81 -17.85
C PRO A 12 32.99 22.30 -17.82
N ALA A 13 31.69 21.98 -17.75
CA ALA A 13 31.21 20.60 -17.92
C ALA A 13 31.34 20.12 -19.38
N LEU A 14 31.76 18.87 -19.56
CA LEU A 14 31.93 18.23 -20.86
C LEU A 14 30.58 18.13 -21.61
N LYS A 15 30.44 18.87 -22.71
CA LYS A 15 29.27 18.81 -23.61
C LYS A 15 29.19 17.48 -24.38
N ARG A 16 28.75 16.41 -23.71
CA ARG A 16 28.16 15.25 -24.41
C ARG A 16 26.86 15.74 -25.05
N LYS A 17 26.79 15.76 -26.39
CA LYS A 17 25.52 15.96 -27.10
C LYS A 17 24.59 14.79 -26.75
N GLN A 18 23.53 15.08 -26.01
CA GLN A 18 22.46 14.12 -25.72
C GLN A 18 21.47 14.13 -26.89
N GLN A 19 20.89 12.97 -27.18
CA GLN A 19 20.05 12.76 -28.36
C GLN A 19 18.59 13.09 -28.09
N THR A 20 17.93 13.72 -29.07
CA THR A 20 16.47 13.96 -29.08
C THR A 20 15.70 12.66 -29.34
N ILE A 21 14.44 12.60 -28.90
CA ILE A 21 13.54 11.47 -29.13
C ILE A 21 13.32 11.19 -30.63
N SER A 22 13.33 12.23 -31.48
CA SER A 22 13.27 12.09 -32.95
C SER A 22 14.40 11.23 -33.55
N SER A 23 15.57 11.18 -32.91
CA SER A 23 16.72 10.43 -33.44
C SER A 23 16.60 8.90 -33.36
N PHE A 24 15.50 8.36 -32.82
CA PHE A 24 15.17 6.94 -32.89
C PHE A 24 14.65 6.49 -34.26
N PHE A 25 14.16 7.40 -35.12
CA PHE A 25 13.49 7.05 -36.38
C PHE A 25 14.28 7.43 -37.65
N THR A 26 15.29 8.29 -37.55
CA THR A 26 16.10 8.74 -38.70
C THR A 26 17.18 7.72 -39.09
N LYS A 27 17.21 7.29 -40.36
CA LYS A 27 18.30 6.45 -40.91
C LYS A 27 19.63 7.21 -40.92
N LYS A 28 20.73 6.51 -40.60
CA LYS A 28 22.09 7.03 -40.82
C LYS A 28 22.42 7.03 -42.32
N PRO A 29 23.01 8.10 -42.89
CA PRO A 29 23.47 8.09 -44.27
C PRO A 29 24.65 7.13 -44.46
N THR A 30 24.65 6.39 -45.57
CA THR A 30 25.74 5.49 -45.96
C THR A 30 26.88 6.26 -46.62
N VAL A 31 28.10 6.09 -46.08
CA VAL A 31 29.31 6.73 -46.64
C VAL A 31 29.73 6.01 -47.92
N THR A 32 29.51 6.64 -49.08
CA THR A 32 30.09 6.22 -50.35
C THR A 32 31.55 6.66 -50.45
N GLN A 33 32.42 5.73 -50.83
CA GLN A 33 33.84 6.00 -51.03
C GLN A 33 34.07 6.88 -52.26
N LYS A 34 34.97 7.87 -52.14
CA LYS A 34 35.67 8.48 -53.29
C LYS A 34 37.16 8.30 -53.11
N THR A 35 37.82 7.88 -54.18
CA THR A 35 39.28 7.69 -54.27
C THR A 35 40.02 9.03 -54.31
N PRO A 36 41.31 9.06 -53.92
CA PRO A 36 42.06 10.30 -53.72
C PRO A 36 42.69 10.86 -55.00
N SER A 37 42.98 12.16 -54.99
CA SER A 37 43.93 12.81 -55.90
C SER A 37 44.84 13.78 -55.14
N ASN A 38 46.06 13.96 -55.63
CA ASN A 38 47.19 14.54 -54.88
C ASN A 38 47.00 16.01 -54.48
N GLU A 39 47.50 16.35 -53.28
CA GLU A 39 48.17 17.65 -53.07
C GLU A 39 49.65 17.55 -53.48
N GLN A 40 50.15 18.57 -54.17
CA GLN A 40 51.60 18.82 -54.32
C GLN A 40 51.89 20.33 -54.33
N ASN A 41 52.24 20.88 -53.16
CA ASN A 41 53.47 21.66 -52.93
C ASN A 41 53.45 22.14 -51.45
N ALA A 42 54.42 21.93 -50.57
CA ALA A 42 55.88 21.81 -50.61
C ALA A 42 56.60 23.06 -50.03
N LYS A 43 57.43 22.79 -49.01
CA LYS A 43 58.71 23.49 -48.68
C LYS A 43 58.62 24.88 -48.00
N ARG A 44 59.53 25.24 -47.07
CA ARG A 44 60.57 24.50 -46.30
C ARG A 44 61.18 25.41 -45.21
N GLU A 45 61.96 24.81 -44.29
CA GLU A 45 63.06 25.45 -43.49
C GLU A 45 62.61 26.55 -42.49
N THR A 46 63.20 26.79 -41.32
CA THR A 46 64.20 26.15 -40.42
C THR A 46 63.80 26.57 -38.95
N ASP A 47 64.37 26.15 -37.82
CA ASP A 47 65.66 25.52 -37.47
C ASP A 47 65.57 24.69 -36.15
N THR A 48 66.72 24.19 -35.68
CA THR A 48 67.02 23.40 -34.47
C THR A 48 67.44 24.29 -33.27
N PRO A 49 67.88 23.83 -32.04
CA PRO A 49 68.39 22.50 -31.63
C PRO A 49 67.99 21.94 -30.22
N ALA A 50 68.53 20.74 -29.92
CA ALA A 50 68.89 20.19 -28.60
C ALA A 50 67.74 19.77 -27.64
N LYS A 51 67.76 18.64 -26.90
CA LYS A 51 68.64 17.45 -26.63
C LYS A 51 67.74 16.45 -25.83
N GLN A 52 67.97 15.17 -25.50
CA GLN A 52 68.86 13.99 -25.71
C GLN A 52 68.12 12.80 -24.99
N ALA A 53 68.52 11.52 -24.88
CA ALA A 53 69.25 10.47 -25.64
C ALA A 53 69.47 9.30 -24.64
N ALA A 54 69.50 7.99 -24.91
CA ALA A 54 69.22 7.09 -26.05
C ALA A 54 68.97 5.66 -25.43
N THR A 55 68.81 4.48 -26.05
CA THR A 55 68.86 3.87 -27.42
C THR A 55 68.01 2.56 -27.33
N GLY A 56 67.84 1.63 -28.28
CA GLY A 56 68.30 1.45 -29.66
C GLY A 56 68.37 -0.05 -30.07
N LYS A 57 67.94 -0.39 -31.30
CA LYS A 57 68.22 -1.64 -32.06
C LYS A 57 67.63 -2.97 -31.50
N GLU A 58 67.37 -4.02 -32.29
CA GLU A 58 67.68 -4.27 -33.72
C GLU A 58 66.59 -5.11 -34.46
N ASN A 59 66.75 -5.23 -35.80
CA ASN A 59 65.89 -5.97 -36.76
C ASN A 59 66.02 -7.52 -36.61
N VAL A 60 65.37 -8.42 -37.38
CA VAL A 60 65.68 -8.78 -38.80
C VAL A 60 64.70 -9.90 -39.30
N ASP A 61 64.04 -9.69 -40.47
CA ASP A 61 63.76 -10.63 -41.61
C ASP A 61 63.23 -12.10 -41.46
N THR A 62 62.66 -12.80 -42.48
CA THR A 62 62.06 -12.49 -43.82
C THR A 62 61.19 -13.65 -44.40
N PHE A 63 60.29 -13.29 -45.34
CA PHE A 63 59.96 -13.94 -46.64
C PHE A 63 59.16 -15.28 -46.83
N ARG A 64 58.26 -15.17 -47.83
CA ARG A 64 57.77 -16.15 -48.84
C ARG A 64 56.90 -17.35 -48.38
N GLY A 65 55.86 -17.74 -49.14
CA GLY A 65 55.29 -17.08 -50.32
C GLY A 65 54.30 -17.91 -51.18
N HIS A 66 53.82 -17.29 -52.25
CA HIS A 66 53.03 -17.80 -53.38
C HIS A 66 51.54 -18.21 -53.20
N SER A 67 50.72 -17.70 -54.13
CA SER A 67 49.33 -18.10 -54.45
C SER A 67 49.30 -19.36 -55.35
N PRO A 68 48.13 -19.97 -55.64
CA PRO A 68 47.33 -19.51 -56.80
C PRO A 68 45.79 -19.73 -56.75
N ALA A 69 45.06 -18.97 -57.59
CA ALA A 69 43.73 -19.29 -58.19
C ALA A 69 42.54 -19.60 -57.23
N ALA A 70 41.27 -19.75 -57.66
CA ALA A 70 40.59 -19.56 -58.96
C ALA A 70 39.18 -18.93 -58.70
N GLN A 71 38.54 -18.23 -59.65
CA GLN A 71 37.44 -18.70 -60.54
C GLN A 71 36.33 -19.51 -59.81
N SER A 72 35.03 -19.16 -59.79
CA SER A 72 34.06 -18.57 -60.77
C SER A 72 33.39 -19.59 -61.70
N LYS A 73 32.11 -19.34 -62.03
CA LYS A 73 31.25 -20.03 -63.04
C LYS A 73 30.68 -21.40 -62.57
N GLU A 74 29.36 -21.61 -62.63
CA GLU A 74 28.54 -22.26 -63.72
C GLU A 74 28.68 -23.80 -63.71
N GLU A 75 27.70 -24.64 -64.08
CA GLU A 75 26.34 -24.47 -64.65
C GLU A 75 25.54 -25.80 -64.57
N GLN A 76 24.23 -25.77 -64.88
CA GLN A 76 23.43 -26.92 -65.42
C GLN A 76 23.27 -28.16 -64.48
N GLN A 77 22.32 -29.11 -64.62
CA GLN A 77 21.05 -29.32 -65.35
C GLN A 77 20.02 -29.86 -64.31
N GLN A 78 18.70 -29.66 -64.31
CA GLN A 78 17.62 -29.73 -65.34
C GLN A 78 16.99 -31.14 -65.47
N GLN A 79 15.67 -31.17 -65.75
CA GLN A 79 14.72 -32.32 -65.82
C GLN A 79 14.24 -32.82 -64.43
N HIS A 80 12.93 -32.95 -64.14
CA HIS A 80 11.83 -33.71 -64.80
C HIS A 80 12.06 -35.22 -64.69
N GLU A 81 11.06 -36.08 -64.45
CA GLU A 81 9.60 -35.98 -64.76
C GLU A 81 8.70 -36.38 -63.56
N GLU A 82 7.44 -35.91 -63.57
CA GLU A 82 6.14 -36.58 -63.23
C GLU A 82 5.95 -37.46 -61.95
N GLU A 83 4.76 -37.69 -61.39
CA GLU A 83 3.35 -37.51 -61.83
C GLU A 83 2.43 -37.31 -60.59
N ASP A 84 1.40 -36.44 -60.67
CA ASP A 84 -0.06 -36.66 -60.48
C ASP A 84 -0.63 -37.54 -59.31
N ASN A 85 -1.86 -37.38 -58.79
CA ASN A 85 -2.96 -36.40 -58.96
C ASN A 85 -3.94 -36.45 -57.74
N ASP A 86 -4.95 -35.56 -57.74
CA ASP A 86 -6.40 -35.68 -57.39
C ASP A 86 -6.92 -36.93 -56.59
N ASP A 87 -8.03 -36.90 -55.83
CA ASP A 87 -9.10 -35.90 -55.65
C ASP A 87 -9.84 -36.08 -54.28
N ASP A 88 -10.98 -35.38 -54.13
CA ASP A 88 -11.98 -35.30 -53.03
C ASP A 88 -12.36 -36.51 -52.11
N ASP A 89 -13.11 -36.15 -51.05
CA ASP A 89 -14.14 -36.91 -50.30
C ASP A 89 -13.84 -37.74 -48.99
N ILE A 90 -14.26 -37.13 -47.86
CA ILE A 90 -14.97 -37.63 -46.63
C ILE A 90 -14.50 -38.90 -45.84
N VAL A 91 -14.69 -38.78 -44.50
CA VAL A 91 -14.86 -39.82 -43.45
C VAL A 91 -13.62 -40.14 -42.56
N GLN A 92 -13.89 -40.33 -41.26
CA GLN A 92 -12.94 -40.70 -40.19
C GLN A 92 -12.82 -42.24 -40.03
N PRO A 93 -12.27 -42.78 -38.92
CA PRO A 93 -10.88 -42.84 -38.42
C PRO A 93 -10.36 -44.32 -38.66
N PRO A 94 -9.61 -45.08 -37.81
CA PRO A 94 -8.88 -44.79 -36.57
C PRO A 94 -7.51 -45.50 -36.32
N SER A 95 -6.67 -44.82 -35.52
CA SER A 95 -5.88 -45.38 -34.39
C SER A 95 -4.65 -46.32 -34.58
N LYS A 96 -3.63 -46.04 -33.75
CA LYS A 96 -2.60 -46.95 -33.15
C LYS A 96 -1.55 -47.60 -34.08
N ARG A 97 -0.36 -48.02 -33.61
CA ARG A 97 0.57 -47.65 -32.48
C ARG A 97 1.83 -48.56 -32.61
N VAL A 98 2.92 -48.25 -31.88
CA VAL A 98 4.08 -49.14 -31.53
C VAL A 98 5.15 -49.32 -32.64
N ARG A 99 6.48 -49.45 -32.40
CA ARG A 99 7.45 -49.03 -31.33
C ARG A 99 8.86 -49.62 -31.68
N ALA A 100 9.94 -49.17 -31.01
CA ALA A 100 11.16 -49.96 -30.67
C ALA A 100 12.15 -50.28 -31.84
N THR A 101 13.44 -50.65 -31.72
CA THR A 101 14.54 -50.68 -30.69
C THR A 101 15.84 -51.12 -31.44
N VAL A 102 17.11 -50.98 -31.01
CA VAL A 102 17.92 -50.12 -30.08
C VAL A 102 19.39 -50.59 -30.19
N ASP A 103 20.43 -49.76 -29.96
CA ASP A 103 21.65 -50.18 -29.20
C ASP A 103 22.63 -49.06 -28.80
N ASP A 104 23.68 -49.39 -28.01
CA ASP A 104 24.34 -48.52 -27.02
C ASP A 104 25.84 -48.91 -26.71
N SER A 105 26.77 -47.96 -26.42
CA SER A 105 28.16 -48.23 -25.93
C SER A 105 28.92 -46.99 -25.35
N LYS A 106 30.09 -47.17 -24.68
CA LYS A 106 30.89 -46.18 -23.87
C LYS A 106 32.43 -46.50 -23.90
N THR A 107 33.43 -45.90 -23.20
CA THR A 107 33.56 -45.08 -21.95
C THR A 107 35.01 -44.47 -21.77
N THR A 108 35.24 -43.59 -20.75
CA THR A 108 36.51 -43.39 -19.95
C THR A 108 37.78 -42.73 -20.61
N ILE A 109 38.76 -42.03 -19.97
CA ILE A 109 38.95 -41.39 -18.61
C ILE A 109 40.13 -40.33 -18.54
N SER A 110 39.93 -39.23 -17.78
CA SER A 110 40.86 -38.35 -16.96
C SER A 110 42.30 -37.83 -17.33
N HIS A 111 42.70 -36.73 -16.63
CA HIS A 111 44.07 -36.28 -16.20
C HIS A 111 44.99 -35.53 -17.23
N ALA A 112 45.92 -34.62 -16.87
CA ALA A 112 46.33 -33.97 -15.58
C ALA A 112 47.17 -32.64 -15.76
N GLU A 113 47.20 -31.79 -14.72
CA GLU A 113 48.30 -30.97 -14.09
C GLU A 113 49.35 -30.16 -14.96
N ALA A 114 50.27 -29.30 -14.48
CA ALA A 114 50.84 -29.02 -13.13
C ALA A 114 51.49 -27.60 -12.94
N ASP A 115 51.96 -27.33 -11.71
CA ASP A 115 53.15 -26.52 -11.30
C ASP A 115 53.21 -24.96 -11.42
N ILE A 116 53.96 -24.18 -10.60
CA ILE A 116 54.48 -24.24 -9.18
C ILE A 116 55.05 -22.79 -8.84
N LEU A 117 55.41 -22.25 -7.65
CA LEU A 117 55.75 -22.75 -6.30
C LEU A 117 55.24 -21.86 -5.09
N LYS A 118 56.13 -21.27 -4.26
CA LYS A 118 56.01 -20.69 -2.88
C LYS A 118 57.23 -19.73 -2.63
N LEU A 119 57.48 -18.97 -1.55
CA LEU A 119 57.23 -19.00 -0.08
C LEU A 119 56.96 -17.56 0.46
N SER A 120 56.66 -17.25 1.75
CA SER A 120 56.88 -17.94 3.05
C SER A 120 55.71 -17.76 4.07
N GLN A 121 55.88 -18.27 5.30
CA GLN A 121 54.85 -18.42 6.36
C GLN A 121 55.20 -17.52 7.59
N ALA A 122 54.50 -17.46 8.73
CA ALA A 122 53.46 -18.29 9.38
C ALA A 122 52.81 -17.46 10.54
N SER A 123 51.73 -17.84 11.24
CA SER A 123 50.63 -18.81 11.05
C SER A 123 49.54 -18.59 12.14
N SER A 124 48.33 -19.14 11.98
CA SER A 124 47.33 -19.27 13.05
C SER A 124 46.36 -20.42 12.78
N VAL A 125 45.82 -21.07 13.83
CA VAL A 125 45.06 -22.33 13.76
C VAL A 125 43.95 -22.33 14.84
N ALA A 126 42.75 -22.88 14.68
CA ALA A 126 41.88 -23.17 13.52
C ALA A 126 40.50 -23.64 14.03
N ARG A 127 39.49 -23.69 13.14
CA ARG A 127 38.15 -24.37 13.18
C ARG A 127 36.93 -23.43 13.15
N THR A 128 36.46 -23.12 11.93
CA THR A 128 35.04 -23.17 11.50
C THR A 128 34.92 -22.69 10.05
N ASP A 129 35.07 -23.58 9.06
CA ASP A 129 34.75 -23.25 7.67
C ASP A 129 34.39 -24.51 6.85
N ARG A 130 33.09 -24.84 6.85
CA ARG A 130 32.38 -25.62 5.82
C ARG A 130 30.94 -25.10 5.77
N PHE A 131 30.30 -25.21 4.61
CA PHE A 131 28.94 -24.70 4.32
C PHE A 131 28.80 -23.18 4.20
N LYS A 132 29.53 -22.60 3.24
CA LYS A 132 28.96 -21.58 2.35
C LYS A 132 28.68 -22.22 1.00
N PHE A 133 27.50 -22.00 0.44
CA PHE A 133 27.29 -22.01 -1.01
C PHE A 133 26.17 -21.02 -1.35
N THR A 134 26.30 -20.37 -2.51
CA THR A 134 25.50 -19.20 -2.90
C THR A 134 24.36 -19.55 -3.84
N SER A 135 23.32 -18.72 -3.82
CA SER A 135 22.11 -18.81 -4.64
C SER A 135 22.36 -18.50 -6.12
N SER A 136 21.50 -19.05 -6.99
CA SER A 136 21.23 -18.58 -8.35
C SER A 136 19.70 -18.43 -8.55
N PRO A 137 19.23 -17.72 -9.60
CA PRO A 137 18.01 -16.91 -9.50
C PRO A 137 16.69 -17.63 -9.84
N VAL A 138 15.59 -16.94 -9.50
CA VAL A 138 14.20 -17.31 -9.78
C VAL A 138 13.82 -16.87 -11.20
N VAL A 139 13.08 -17.73 -11.91
CA VAL A 139 12.32 -17.41 -13.14
C VAL A 139 10.84 -17.66 -12.85
N ALA A 140 9.94 -16.91 -13.49
CA ALA A 140 8.51 -16.90 -13.18
C ALA A 140 7.79 -18.21 -13.54
N GLU A 141 6.81 -18.59 -12.74
CA GLU A 141 5.85 -19.64 -13.07
C GLU A 141 4.87 -19.13 -14.13
N ASN A 142 4.65 -19.91 -15.18
CA ASN A 142 3.55 -19.71 -16.12
C ASN A 142 2.80 -21.04 -16.25
N ASN A 143 1.52 -21.05 -15.88
CA ASN A 143 0.73 -22.27 -15.83
C ASN A 143 0.41 -22.77 -17.24
N ASN A 144 0.96 -23.92 -17.64
CA ASN A 144 0.34 -24.73 -18.67
C ASN A 144 0.62 -26.23 -18.45
N SER A 145 -0.36 -27.08 -18.79
CA SER A 145 -0.34 -28.49 -18.41
C SER A 145 0.26 -29.38 -19.49
N THR A 146 1.42 -29.98 -19.22
CA THR A 146 2.02 -31.02 -20.06
C THR A 146 2.60 -32.13 -19.19
N GLN A 147 2.32 -33.39 -19.51
CA GLN A 147 2.95 -34.55 -18.85
C GLN A 147 4.22 -34.92 -19.63
N GLU A 148 5.39 -34.77 -19.01
CA GLU A 148 6.66 -35.26 -19.56
C GLU A 148 7.07 -36.59 -18.90
N GLU A 149 7.58 -37.54 -19.70
CA GLU A 149 7.89 -38.89 -19.23
C GLU A 149 9.27 -38.96 -18.53
N GLU A 150 9.31 -39.15 -17.20
CA GLU A 150 10.56 -39.45 -16.49
C GLU A 150 11.21 -40.74 -17.05
N GLY A 151 12.36 -40.59 -17.71
CA GLY A 151 13.10 -41.70 -18.32
C GLY A 151 13.45 -42.81 -17.32
N GLY A 152 13.13 -44.06 -17.69
CA GLY A 152 13.16 -45.25 -16.82
C GLY A 152 14.52 -45.65 -16.22
N GLN A 153 15.61 -44.94 -16.51
CA GLN A 153 16.89 -45.09 -15.82
C GLN A 153 16.86 -44.44 -14.43
N SER A 154 16.34 -43.21 -14.30
CA SER A 154 16.24 -42.49 -13.02
C SER A 154 15.40 -43.28 -11.99
N ARG A 155 14.30 -43.87 -12.45
CA ARG A 155 13.42 -44.73 -11.63
C ARG A 155 14.18 -45.95 -11.06
N LYS A 156 15.00 -46.62 -11.87
CA LYS A 156 15.84 -47.76 -11.42
C LYS A 156 16.91 -47.36 -10.40
N GLU A 157 17.40 -46.12 -10.43
CA GLU A 157 18.34 -45.62 -9.41
C GLU A 157 17.62 -45.27 -8.10
N LYS A 158 16.45 -44.61 -8.18
CA LYS A 158 15.55 -44.39 -7.04
C LYS A 158 15.19 -45.75 -6.37
N ASP A 159 14.86 -46.77 -7.16
CA ASP A 159 14.57 -48.13 -6.68
C ASP A 159 15.80 -48.84 -6.07
N LYS A 160 17.00 -48.71 -6.66
CA LYS A 160 18.25 -49.25 -6.06
C LYS A 160 18.60 -48.60 -4.73
N MET A 161 18.36 -47.29 -4.60
CA MET A 161 18.54 -46.56 -3.34
C MET A 161 17.50 -47.01 -2.31
N HIS A 162 16.23 -47.19 -2.71
CA HIS A 162 15.17 -47.74 -1.87
C HIS A 162 15.49 -49.16 -1.38
N GLN A 163 15.94 -50.07 -2.26
CA GLN A 163 16.35 -51.42 -1.86
C GLN A 163 17.56 -51.42 -0.90
N LYS A 164 18.55 -50.54 -1.10
CA LYS A 164 19.65 -50.35 -0.15
C LYS A 164 19.18 -49.80 1.21
N PHE A 165 18.15 -48.96 1.22
CA PHE A 165 17.55 -48.42 2.44
C PHE A 165 16.76 -49.49 3.21
N VAL A 166 15.86 -50.22 2.54
CA VAL A 166 15.07 -51.33 3.11
C VAL A 166 15.99 -52.44 3.65
N ARG A 167 17.02 -52.84 2.90
CA ARG A 167 17.99 -53.87 3.34
C ARG A 167 18.82 -53.46 4.57
N LYS A 168 18.77 -52.18 4.98
CA LYS A 168 19.46 -51.63 6.16
C LYS A 168 18.57 -51.57 7.42
N LEU A 169 17.28 -51.86 7.31
CA LEU A 169 16.30 -51.77 8.41
C LEU A 169 15.93 -53.13 9.06
N GLY A 170 16.48 -54.24 8.56
CA GLY A 170 16.15 -55.60 9.00
C GLY A 170 15.00 -56.18 8.17
N GLY A 171 15.22 -57.36 7.59
CA GLY A 171 14.20 -58.07 6.81
C GLY A 171 13.21 -58.79 7.72
N ALA A 172 11.95 -58.87 7.29
CA ALA A 172 10.95 -59.71 7.94
C ALA A 172 11.10 -61.16 7.48
N ASP A 173 11.41 -62.07 8.42
CA ASP A 173 11.12 -63.49 8.29
C ASP A 173 11.06 -64.16 9.68
N CYS A 174 9.95 -63.92 10.39
CA CYS A 174 9.57 -64.69 11.58
C CYS A 174 8.06 -64.98 11.58
N VAL A 175 7.73 -66.05 10.84
CA VAL A 175 6.50 -66.85 10.91
C VAL A 175 5.25 -66.26 10.23
N ILE A 176 4.59 -67.13 9.45
CA ILE A 176 3.43 -66.88 8.58
C ILE A 176 2.18 -67.56 9.18
N GLY A 177 0.98 -66.97 9.02
CA GLY A 177 -0.29 -67.48 9.56
C GLY A 177 -1.50 -67.31 8.63
N ILE A 178 -1.64 -68.24 7.69
CA ILE A 178 -2.73 -68.48 6.72
C ILE A 178 -4.14 -68.49 7.38
N ALA A 179 -5.29 -68.17 6.76
CA ALA A 179 -5.67 -67.32 5.61
C ALA A 179 -7.23 -67.33 5.45
N LYS A 180 -7.78 -66.43 4.62
CA LYS A 180 -9.09 -66.49 3.90
C LYS A 180 -10.36 -66.95 4.65
N ARG A 181 -11.36 -66.06 4.69
CA ARG A 181 -12.63 -66.26 3.94
C ARG A 181 -13.14 -64.91 3.41
N THR A 182 -14.01 -64.94 2.40
CA THR A 182 -14.37 -63.79 1.56
C THR A 182 -15.89 -63.64 1.39
N GLY A 183 -16.33 -62.38 1.32
CA GLY A 183 -17.72 -61.89 1.22
C GLY A 183 -17.76 -60.55 1.96
N GLY A 184 -18.22 -59.43 1.42
CA GLY A 184 -19.06 -59.22 0.23
C GLY A 184 -20.54 -59.26 0.62
N GLY A 185 -21.32 -58.19 0.45
CA GLY A 185 -20.96 -56.85 -0.03
C GLY A 185 -22.22 -56.06 -0.40
N GLY A 186 -22.30 -54.78 0.01
CA GLY A 186 -23.56 -54.02 0.01
C GLY A 186 -24.52 -54.46 1.14
N GLU A 187 -25.56 -53.71 1.48
CA GLU A 187 -25.84 -52.30 1.17
C GLU A 187 -26.88 -51.75 2.19
N GLU A 188 -27.11 -50.44 2.19
CA GLU A 188 -28.18 -49.69 2.88
C GLU A 188 -28.36 -49.84 4.42
N ASN A 189 -28.30 -48.69 5.11
CA ASN A 189 -28.95 -48.53 6.42
C ASN A 189 -30.46 -48.36 6.20
N ASN A 190 -31.30 -48.89 7.10
CA ASN A 190 -32.58 -48.25 7.37
C ASN A 190 -33.02 -48.38 8.84
N VAL A 191 -33.89 -47.45 9.25
CA VAL A 191 -34.23 -47.12 10.64
C VAL A 191 -35.58 -47.74 11.04
N ALA A 192 -35.72 -48.22 12.29
CA ALA A 192 -36.85 -47.90 13.21
C ALA A 192 -36.99 -48.86 14.40
N GLY A 193 -37.14 -48.29 15.61
CA GLY A 193 -37.80 -48.85 16.81
C GLY A 193 -37.28 -50.17 17.41
N ASP A 194 -37.87 -50.67 18.50
CA ASP A 194 -38.45 -49.99 19.69
C ASP A 194 -38.66 -51.07 20.79
N ASP A 195 -39.36 -50.73 21.89
CA ASP A 195 -39.72 -51.58 23.05
C ASP A 195 -38.50 -51.95 23.94
N GLU A 196 -38.44 -51.69 25.27
CA GLU A 196 -39.37 -51.90 26.40
C GLU A 196 -39.59 -53.40 26.75
N ALA A 197 -39.66 -53.83 28.03
CA ALA A 197 -39.86 -53.10 29.30
C ALA A 197 -39.18 -53.78 30.53
N GLU A 198 -39.22 -53.08 31.69
CA GLU A 198 -39.38 -53.57 33.10
C GLU A 198 -38.42 -54.68 33.65
N ASP A 199 -37.55 -54.37 34.62
CA ASP A 199 -37.68 -54.49 36.10
C ASP A 199 -37.29 -55.91 36.64
N ASP A 200 -36.84 -56.15 37.88
CA ASP A 200 -36.92 -55.40 39.16
C ASP A 200 -35.68 -55.72 40.09
N ASP A 201 -35.74 -55.30 41.38
CA ASP A 201 -34.95 -55.70 42.58
C ASP A 201 -33.50 -55.13 42.82
N GLU A 202 -33.41 -54.24 43.82
CA GLU A 202 -32.23 -53.99 44.69
C GLU A 202 -32.22 -54.98 45.89
N PRO A 203 -31.12 -55.20 46.69
CA PRO A 203 -30.16 -54.20 47.17
C PRO A 203 -28.68 -54.66 47.41
N ALA A 204 -27.88 -53.76 48.02
CA ALA A 204 -26.45 -53.84 48.37
C ALA A 204 -26.13 -54.76 49.61
N PRO A 205 -24.85 -54.98 50.08
CA PRO A 205 -23.61 -54.21 49.81
C PRO A 205 -22.26 -54.99 49.70
N ALA A 206 -21.16 -54.21 49.74
CA ALA A 206 -19.70 -54.49 49.62
C ALA A 206 -19.10 -55.51 50.65
N PRO A 207 -17.81 -55.97 50.55
CA PRO A 207 -16.68 -55.37 49.80
C PRO A 207 -15.72 -56.33 49.04
N VAL A 208 -14.79 -55.74 48.25
CA VAL A 208 -13.75 -56.44 47.47
C VAL A 208 -12.34 -56.02 47.88
N ALA A 209 -11.39 -56.96 47.95
CA ALA A 209 -9.99 -56.70 48.28
C ALA A 209 -8.98 -57.13 47.18
N LYS A 210 -8.24 -56.13 46.66
CA LYS A 210 -6.90 -56.21 46.04
C LYS A 210 -6.67 -57.17 44.85
N GLY A 211 -6.88 -56.65 43.64
CA GLY A 211 -6.18 -57.09 42.41
C GLY A 211 -5.12 -56.05 41.97
N LYS A 212 -4.00 -56.47 41.35
CA LYS A 212 -2.93 -55.55 40.90
C LYS A 212 -3.37 -54.74 39.67
N ALA A 213 -3.37 -53.41 39.77
CA ALA A 213 -3.57 -52.54 38.61
C ALA A 213 -2.31 -52.50 37.72
N SER A 214 -2.44 -52.91 36.46
CA SER A 214 -1.47 -52.61 35.41
C SER A 214 -1.61 -51.16 34.93
N LYS A 215 -0.51 -50.53 34.48
CA LYS A 215 -0.54 -49.15 33.98
C LYS A 215 -1.32 -49.08 32.65
N LYS A 216 -2.51 -48.48 32.64
CA LYS A 216 -3.13 -47.95 31.41
C LYS A 216 -2.31 -46.75 30.92
N GLY A 217 -1.35 -46.99 30.02
CA GLY A 217 -0.61 -45.94 29.32
C GLY A 217 -1.43 -45.38 28.15
N GLY A 218 -2.09 -44.24 28.35
CA GLY A 218 -2.98 -43.63 27.35
C GLY A 218 -3.09 -42.10 27.41
N GLY A 219 -2.12 -41.42 28.03
CA GLY A 219 -2.08 -39.95 28.03
C GLY A 219 -1.39 -39.39 26.78
N SER A 220 -1.97 -38.37 26.14
CA SER A 220 -1.33 -37.67 25.01
C SER A 220 0.08 -37.20 25.40
N LYS A 221 1.05 -37.51 24.52
CA LYS A 221 2.49 -37.27 24.65
C LYS A 221 2.87 -35.79 24.82
N LEU A 222 1.96 -34.88 24.53
CA LEU A 222 2.17 -33.44 24.56
C LEU A 222 2.62 -32.94 25.95
N THR A 223 3.62 -32.06 25.96
CA THR A 223 4.05 -31.39 27.20
C THR A 223 2.94 -30.48 27.73
N PRO A 224 2.91 -30.18 29.05
CA PRO A 224 1.93 -29.25 29.62
C PRO A 224 1.91 -27.86 28.95
N MET A 225 3.05 -27.37 28.46
CA MET A 225 3.15 -26.13 27.71
C MET A 225 2.49 -26.25 26.32
N GLU A 226 2.72 -27.35 25.59
CA GLU A 226 2.09 -27.56 24.28
C GLU A 226 0.56 -27.71 24.41
N LYS A 227 0.07 -28.32 25.49
CA LYS A 227 -1.38 -28.38 25.79
C LYS A 227 -1.99 -26.99 25.97
N GLN A 228 -1.33 -26.11 26.73
CA GLN A 228 -1.72 -24.70 26.88
C GLN A 228 -1.69 -23.93 25.54
N VAL A 229 -0.67 -24.16 24.70
CA VAL A 229 -0.58 -23.53 23.37
C VAL A 229 -1.71 -24.00 22.44
N ILE A 230 -2.05 -25.29 22.45
CA ILE A 230 -3.18 -25.84 21.67
C ILE A 230 -4.52 -25.30 22.17
N GLU A 231 -4.72 -25.14 23.49
CA GLU A 231 -5.95 -24.57 24.02
C GLU A 231 -6.17 -23.13 23.55
N ILE A 232 -5.10 -22.32 23.52
CA ILE A 232 -5.14 -20.96 22.96
C ILE A 232 -5.35 -21.01 21.44
N LYS A 233 -4.63 -21.87 20.70
CA LYS A 233 -4.75 -21.98 19.24
C LYS A 233 -6.14 -22.44 18.80
N ARG A 234 -6.80 -23.34 19.53
CA ARG A 234 -8.19 -23.77 19.26
C ARG A 234 -9.20 -22.63 19.37
N LYS A 235 -8.93 -21.60 20.19
CA LYS A 235 -9.76 -20.40 20.32
C LYS A 235 -9.48 -19.35 19.24
N HIS A 236 -8.28 -19.36 18.64
CA HIS A 236 -7.83 -18.40 17.63
C HIS A 236 -7.10 -19.12 16.47
N MET A 237 -7.82 -20.01 15.76
CA MET A 237 -7.23 -20.87 14.72
C MET A 237 -6.71 -20.09 13.51
N ASP A 238 -7.35 -18.96 13.20
CA ASP A 238 -7.01 -17.99 12.15
C ASP A 238 -5.75 -17.17 12.45
N THR A 239 -5.33 -17.14 13.70
CA THR A 239 -4.35 -16.22 14.25
C THR A 239 -3.00 -16.92 14.44
N LEU A 240 -1.94 -16.36 13.88
CA LEU A 240 -0.57 -16.87 13.97
C LEU A 240 -0.01 -16.55 15.36
N LEU A 241 0.27 -17.58 16.18
CA LEU A 241 0.64 -17.39 17.58
C LEU A 241 2.16 -17.24 17.80
N VAL A 242 2.50 -16.24 18.62
CA VAL A 242 3.87 -15.85 18.98
C VAL A 242 4.02 -16.01 20.49
N VAL A 243 4.54 -17.16 20.93
CA VAL A 243 4.43 -17.62 22.33
C VAL A 243 5.72 -17.41 23.12
N GLU A 244 5.63 -16.75 24.26
CA GLU A 244 6.76 -16.44 25.14
C GLU A 244 7.26 -17.68 25.91
N VAL A 245 8.56 -17.97 25.77
CA VAL A 245 9.25 -19.10 26.40
C VAL A 245 10.60 -18.62 26.96
N GLY A 246 10.54 -17.82 28.03
CA GLY A 246 11.69 -17.13 28.59
C GLY A 246 12.22 -16.04 27.65
N TYR A 247 13.55 -15.95 27.46
CA TYR A 247 14.23 -14.91 26.66
C TYR A 247 13.90 -14.89 25.15
N LYS A 248 12.95 -15.70 24.68
CA LYS A 248 12.57 -15.82 23.27
C LYS A 248 11.10 -16.16 23.09
N PHE A 249 10.54 -15.67 21.98
CA PHE A 249 9.26 -16.14 21.47
C PHE A 249 9.47 -17.37 20.58
N ARG A 250 8.47 -18.26 20.54
CA ARG A 250 8.43 -19.46 19.71
C ARG A 250 7.12 -19.54 18.95
N PHE A 251 7.23 -20.06 17.73
CA PHE A 251 6.11 -20.44 16.88
C PHE A 251 6.02 -21.97 16.89
N PHE A 252 4.83 -22.53 16.67
CA PHE A 252 4.59 -23.98 16.70
C PHE A 252 3.78 -24.44 15.49
N GLY A 253 4.02 -25.67 15.00
CA GLY A 253 3.24 -26.29 13.93
C GLY A 253 3.26 -25.48 12.63
N GLU A 254 2.08 -25.30 12.02
CA GLU A 254 1.91 -24.50 10.81
C GLU A 254 2.33 -23.03 10.97
N ASP A 255 2.09 -22.42 12.14
CA ASP A 255 2.55 -21.05 12.44
C ASP A 255 4.08 -20.95 12.36
N ALA A 256 4.81 -22.03 12.67
CA ALA A 256 6.27 -22.06 12.54
C ALA A 256 6.76 -22.16 11.09
N ARG A 257 6.02 -22.84 10.20
CA ARG A 257 6.30 -22.84 8.74
C ARG A 257 6.04 -21.46 8.15
N THR A 258 4.91 -20.84 8.49
CA THR A 258 4.55 -19.50 8.02
C THR A 258 5.57 -18.47 8.49
N ALA A 259 5.89 -18.46 9.79
CA ALA A 259 6.94 -17.60 10.34
C ALA A 259 8.32 -17.85 9.68
N ALA A 260 8.70 -19.10 9.41
CA ALA A 260 9.95 -19.42 8.73
C ALA A 260 10.01 -18.85 7.30
N LYS A 261 8.93 -18.95 6.52
CA LYS A 261 8.81 -18.37 5.18
C LYS A 261 8.89 -16.85 5.23
N GLU A 262 7.98 -16.19 5.95
CA GLU A 262 7.84 -14.72 5.89
C GLU A 262 8.93 -13.97 6.66
N LEU A 263 9.52 -14.57 7.71
CA LEU A 263 10.62 -13.95 8.48
C LEU A 263 12.01 -14.35 7.99
N SER A 264 12.11 -15.35 7.12
CA SER A 264 13.37 -15.93 6.63
C SER A 264 14.20 -16.57 7.76
N ILE A 265 13.55 -17.34 8.63
CA ILE A 265 14.15 -18.01 9.80
C ILE A 265 14.02 -19.54 9.70
N VAL A 266 14.88 -20.27 10.41
CA VAL A 266 14.89 -21.75 10.36
C VAL A 266 13.66 -22.32 11.07
N CYS A 267 12.84 -23.11 10.35
CA CYS A 267 11.87 -24.03 10.97
C CYS A 267 12.58 -25.33 11.35
N ILE A 268 12.52 -25.69 12.63
CA ILE A 268 12.93 -27.01 13.13
C ILE A 268 11.79 -27.99 12.82
N PRO A 269 12.02 -29.13 12.12
CA PRO A 269 10.97 -30.10 11.79
C PRO A 269 10.27 -30.72 13.00
N GLY A 270 9.01 -31.09 12.81
CA GLY A 270 8.13 -31.75 13.79
C GLY A 270 6.68 -31.77 13.28
N LYS A 271 5.71 -32.08 14.16
CA LYS A 271 4.28 -32.02 13.84
C LYS A 271 3.89 -30.64 13.29
N MET A 272 3.08 -30.63 12.25
CA MET A 272 2.56 -29.43 11.60
C MET A 272 1.16 -29.12 12.11
N ARG A 273 0.31 -30.14 12.27
CA ARG A 273 -1.11 -29.97 12.60
C ARG A 273 -1.40 -30.00 14.10
N PHE A 274 -2.38 -29.20 14.52
CA PHE A 274 -2.87 -29.11 15.91
C PHE A 274 -4.00 -30.10 16.27
N ASP A 275 -4.39 -30.97 15.32
CA ASP A 275 -5.52 -31.92 15.39
C ASP A 275 -5.13 -33.33 15.92
N GLU A 276 -3.85 -33.56 16.23
CA GLU A 276 -3.26 -34.88 16.55
C GLU A 276 -3.50 -35.97 15.46
N HIS A 277 -3.67 -35.59 14.19
CA HIS A 277 -3.99 -36.52 13.09
C HIS A 277 -3.02 -37.73 12.99
N PRO A 278 -3.51 -38.97 12.75
CA PRO A 278 -2.70 -40.19 12.79
C PRO A 278 -1.45 -40.19 11.90
N SER A 279 -1.46 -39.48 10.77
CA SER A 279 -0.30 -39.35 9.89
C SER A 279 0.94 -38.77 10.58
N GLU A 280 0.75 -37.91 11.60
CA GLU A 280 1.83 -37.25 12.34
C GLU A 280 2.08 -37.89 13.72
N ALA A 281 1.43 -39.03 14.04
CA ALA A 281 1.60 -39.74 15.32
C ALA A 281 3.01 -40.31 15.54
N HIS A 282 3.81 -40.42 14.47
CA HIS A 282 5.21 -40.84 14.50
C HIS A 282 6.17 -39.73 14.95
N LEU A 283 5.70 -38.49 15.11
CA LEU A 283 6.48 -37.35 15.59
C LEU A 283 6.11 -37.02 17.04
N ASP A 284 7.12 -36.75 17.87
CA ASP A 284 6.94 -36.51 19.33
C ASP A 284 6.84 -35.03 19.73
N ARG A 285 7.08 -34.09 18.80
CA ARG A 285 7.12 -32.64 19.05
C ARG A 285 6.59 -31.87 17.86
N PHE A 286 6.07 -30.66 18.09
CA PHE A 286 5.73 -29.73 17.02
C PHE A 286 6.96 -29.21 16.27
N ALA A 287 6.77 -28.90 14.99
CA ALA A 287 7.66 -28.03 14.24
C ALA A 287 7.77 -26.67 14.97
N SER A 288 8.94 -26.04 14.98
CA SER A 288 9.09 -24.77 15.68
C SER A 288 10.14 -23.84 15.09
N ALA A 289 9.84 -22.55 15.14
CA ALA A 289 10.77 -21.45 14.88
C ALA A 289 10.86 -20.57 16.14
N SER A 290 11.85 -19.68 16.24
CA SER A 290 11.98 -18.79 17.41
C SER A 290 12.75 -17.50 17.12
N ILE A 291 12.40 -16.43 17.85
CA ILE A 291 13.00 -15.09 17.78
C ILE A 291 13.30 -14.55 19.19
N PRO A 292 14.35 -13.73 19.39
CA PRO A 292 14.61 -13.08 20.69
C PRO A 292 13.47 -12.15 21.11
N THR A 293 13.21 -12.00 22.41
CA THR A 293 12.15 -11.10 22.94
C THR A 293 12.29 -9.66 22.43
N HIS A 294 13.49 -9.10 22.48
CA HIS A 294 13.77 -7.73 22.01
C HIS A 294 13.57 -7.50 20.49
N ARG A 295 13.33 -8.56 19.71
CA ARG A 295 13.03 -8.47 18.26
C ARG A 295 11.55 -8.61 17.93
N LEU A 296 10.67 -8.80 18.93
CA LEU A 296 9.24 -9.05 18.74
C LEU A 296 8.60 -8.06 17.74
N HIS A 297 8.71 -6.76 17.99
CA HIS A 297 8.12 -5.70 17.15
C HIS A 297 8.53 -5.82 15.67
N VAL A 298 9.81 -6.06 15.36
CA VAL A 298 10.30 -6.19 13.99
C VAL A 298 9.66 -7.37 13.26
N HIS A 299 9.48 -8.49 13.96
CA HIS A 299 8.92 -9.71 13.37
C HIS A 299 7.39 -9.69 13.33
N VAL A 300 6.72 -9.11 14.32
CA VAL A 300 5.27 -8.86 14.29
C VAL A 300 4.93 -7.93 13.12
N LYS A 301 5.62 -6.78 12.99
CA LYS A 301 5.41 -5.85 11.86
C LYS A 301 5.55 -6.54 10.51
N ARG A 302 6.59 -7.38 10.30
CA ARG A 302 6.75 -8.16 9.06
C ARG A 302 5.58 -9.12 8.79
N LEU A 303 5.11 -9.86 9.80
CA LEU A 303 3.98 -10.79 9.65
C LEU A 303 2.66 -10.07 9.39
N VAL A 304 2.43 -8.94 10.05
CA VAL A 304 1.25 -8.08 9.83
C VAL A 304 1.28 -7.44 8.44
N SER A 305 2.42 -6.94 7.98
CA SER A 305 2.59 -6.41 6.62
C SER A 305 2.33 -7.48 5.55
N ALA A 306 2.68 -8.75 5.81
CA ALA A 306 2.34 -9.89 4.96
C ALA A 306 0.85 -10.31 5.02
N GLY A 307 0.03 -9.66 5.86
CA GLY A 307 -1.42 -9.85 5.94
C GLY A 307 -1.92 -10.84 6.99
N HIS A 308 -1.06 -11.35 7.88
CA HIS A 308 -1.45 -12.27 8.95
C HIS A 308 -2.06 -11.53 10.15
N LYS A 309 -3.09 -12.14 10.78
CA LYS A 309 -3.49 -11.82 12.16
C LYS A 309 -2.49 -12.49 13.10
N VAL A 310 -1.86 -11.73 13.98
CA VAL A 310 -0.72 -12.16 14.81
C VAL A 310 -1.06 -12.01 16.28
N GLY A 311 -1.06 -13.13 17.02
CA GLY A 311 -1.40 -13.16 18.44
C GLY A 311 -0.15 -13.30 19.31
N VAL A 312 0.13 -12.30 20.16
CA VAL A 312 1.24 -12.35 21.12
C VAL A 312 0.76 -12.97 22.43
N VAL A 313 1.36 -14.09 22.79
CA VAL A 313 1.02 -14.87 23.99
C VAL A 313 2.16 -14.75 25.00
N ARG A 314 1.95 -13.96 26.04
CA ARG A 314 2.94 -13.70 27.11
C ARG A 314 2.73 -14.59 28.33
N GLN A 315 3.75 -14.66 29.18
CA GLN A 315 3.67 -15.23 30.52
C GLN A 315 3.02 -14.21 31.47
N LEU A 316 2.00 -14.62 32.25
CA LEU A 316 1.33 -13.74 33.22
C LEU A 316 2.03 -13.70 34.59
N GLU A 317 2.79 -14.75 34.91
CA GLU A 317 3.47 -14.92 36.19
C GLU A 317 4.98 -14.68 36.02
N THR A 318 5.57 -13.84 36.87
CA THR A 318 7.02 -13.69 37.04
C THR A 318 7.62 -14.87 37.83
N ALA A 319 8.95 -14.94 37.90
CA ALA A 319 9.61 -16.04 38.59
C ALA A 319 9.50 -15.96 40.13
N ALA A 320 9.62 -14.76 40.73
CA ALA A 320 9.61 -14.64 42.19
C ALA A 320 8.19 -14.76 42.78
N LEU A 321 7.20 -14.04 42.22
CA LEU A 321 5.78 -14.20 42.63
C LEU A 321 5.31 -15.66 42.50
N LYS A 322 5.62 -16.33 41.38
CA LYS A 322 5.23 -17.74 41.20
C LYS A 322 5.92 -18.69 42.18
N ALA A 323 7.17 -18.42 42.55
CA ALA A 323 7.87 -19.16 43.60
C ALA A 323 7.32 -18.89 45.02
N ALA A 324 6.42 -17.92 45.20
CA ALA A 324 5.70 -17.66 46.44
C ALA A 324 4.28 -18.27 46.43
N GLY A 325 3.53 -18.10 45.34
CA GLY A 325 2.14 -18.53 45.23
C GLY A 325 1.90 -20.06 45.21
N ASP A 326 0.62 -20.42 45.16
CA ASP A 326 0.16 -21.81 45.22
C ASP A 326 0.52 -22.61 43.96
N ASN A 327 0.53 -21.94 42.81
CA ASN A 327 0.78 -22.52 41.49
C ASN A 327 2.26 -22.86 41.20
N ARG A 328 3.14 -22.82 42.22
CA ARG A 328 4.62 -22.89 42.08
C ARG A 328 5.13 -24.08 41.27
N ASN A 329 4.46 -25.23 41.35
CA ASN A 329 4.88 -26.48 40.71
C ASN A 329 4.34 -26.68 39.28
N ALA A 330 3.44 -25.82 38.80
CA ALA A 330 2.84 -25.92 37.47
C ALA A 330 3.75 -25.29 36.38
N PRO A 331 3.41 -25.40 35.08
CA PRO A 331 3.95 -24.51 34.05
C PRO A 331 3.60 -23.04 34.35
N PHE A 332 4.36 -22.09 33.80
CA PHE A 332 3.96 -20.68 33.83
C PHE A 332 2.64 -20.49 33.08
N VAL A 333 1.69 -19.77 33.68
CA VAL A 333 0.42 -19.40 33.03
C VAL A 333 0.69 -18.44 31.87
N ARG A 334 0.05 -18.69 30.73
CA ARG A 334 0.10 -17.84 29.54
C ARG A 334 -1.30 -17.46 29.10
N LYS A 335 -1.42 -16.27 28.54
CA LYS A 335 -2.63 -15.77 27.87
C LYS A 335 -2.22 -15.00 26.62
N LEU A 336 -3.09 -14.98 25.62
CA LEU A 336 -3.06 -13.99 24.55
C LEU A 336 -3.21 -12.60 25.18
N THR A 337 -2.20 -11.73 25.04
CA THR A 337 -2.22 -10.37 25.62
C THR A 337 -2.49 -9.30 24.58
N ASN A 338 -2.13 -9.56 23.33
CA ASN A 338 -2.30 -8.63 22.22
C ASN A 338 -2.59 -9.42 20.94
N VAL A 339 -3.51 -8.92 20.12
CA VAL A 339 -3.71 -9.36 18.74
C VAL A 339 -3.34 -8.18 17.84
N TYR A 340 -2.82 -8.48 16.65
CA TYR A 340 -2.46 -7.46 15.66
C TYR A 340 -2.85 -7.91 14.26
N THR A 341 -3.58 -7.05 13.55
CA THR A 341 -3.86 -7.11 12.11
C THR A 341 -3.37 -5.82 11.44
N LYS A 342 -3.59 -5.66 10.14
CA LYS A 342 -3.06 -4.52 9.39
C LYS A 342 -3.81 -3.20 9.68
N GLY A 343 -5.09 -3.27 10.03
CA GLY A 343 -5.87 -2.12 10.52
C GLY A 343 -5.60 -1.78 11.98
N THR A 344 -5.12 -2.73 12.79
CA THR A 344 -5.02 -2.59 14.26
C THR A 344 -3.58 -2.49 14.79
N TYR A 345 -2.55 -2.73 13.97
CA TYR A 345 -1.16 -2.58 14.37
C TYR A 345 -0.74 -1.09 14.45
N ILE A 346 -0.85 -0.53 15.65
CA ILE A 346 -0.28 0.77 16.00
C ILE A 346 1.19 0.55 16.37
N ASP A 347 2.11 1.04 15.54
CA ASP A 347 3.53 0.71 15.62
C ASP A 347 4.20 1.23 16.90
N ASP A 348 4.93 0.34 17.60
CA ASP A 348 5.58 0.66 18.86
C ASP A 348 6.81 1.60 18.77
N VAL A 349 7.44 1.74 17.59
CA VAL A 349 8.85 2.22 17.47
C VAL A 349 9.08 3.21 16.30
N GLU A 350 8.11 3.45 15.40
CA GLU A 350 8.32 4.18 14.13
C GLU A 350 8.78 5.66 14.27
N GLY A 351 8.79 6.24 15.49
CA GLY A 351 9.12 7.65 15.74
C GLY A 351 10.58 8.04 16.01
N LEU A 352 11.52 7.09 16.20
CA LEU A 352 12.81 7.41 16.85
C LEU A 352 14.12 7.24 16.03
N SER A 353 14.16 6.57 14.88
CA SER A 353 15.48 6.23 14.26
C SER A 353 15.59 6.09 12.73
N VAL A 354 14.51 6.19 11.94
CA VAL A 354 14.57 5.88 10.50
C VAL A 354 14.10 7.06 9.62
N PRO A 355 15.02 7.76 8.92
CA PRO A 355 14.65 8.68 7.83
C PRO A 355 13.99 7.91 6.69
N ALA A 356 12.89 8.43 6.13
CA ALA A 356 12.11 7.73 5.09
C ALA A 356 12.95 7.32 3.85
N ALA A 357 14.05 8.02 3.57
CA ALA A 357 14.94 7.73 2.44
C ALA A 357 15.64 6.36 2.49
N SER A 358 15.71 5.67 3.65
CA SER A 358 16.31 4.33 3.75
C SER A 358 15.30 3.17 3.67
N MET A 359 14.00 3.45 3.52
CA MET A 359 12.93 2.45 3.39
C MET A 359 12.45 2.40 1.93
N GLY A 360 13.11 1.60 1.11
CA GLY A 360 12.73 1.40 -0.29
C GLY A 360 11.32 0.79 -0.41
N GLY A 361 10.38 1.54 -0.99
CA GLY A 361 9.05 1.07 -1.38
C GLY A 361 8.16 0.50 -0.28
N THR A 362 8.50 0.66 0.99
CA THR A 362 7.81 0.02 2.11
C THR A 362 6.86 0.99 2.80
N THR A 363 5.59 0.89 2.41
CA THR A 363 4.49 1.77 2.80
C THR A 363 4.17 1.69 4.31
N PRO A 364 3.75 2.79 4.97
CA PRO A 364 3.35 2.76 6.38
C PRO A 364 2.27 1.70 6.67
N ALA A 365 2.48 0.91 7.72
CA ALA A 365 1.67 -0.26 8.07
C ALA A 365 0.31 0.08 8.73
N THR A 366 -0.28 1.23 8.42
CA THR A 366 -1.55 1.71 9.01
C THR A 366 -2.44 2.35 7.94
N GLY A 367 -3.55 1.71 7.58
CA GLY A 367 -4.61 2.27 6.73
C GLY A 367 -5.94 2.37 7.48
N TYR A 368 -7.03 2.55 6.75
CA TYR A 368 -8.37 2.38 7.31
C TYR A 368 -8.72 0.89 7.44
N LEU A 369 -9.44 0.56 8.50
CA LEU A 369 -10.25 -0.64 8.65
C LEU A 369 -11.68 -0.27 8.23
N LEU A 370 -12.22 -0.90 7.19
CA LEU A 370 -13.55 -0.60 6.63
C LEU A 370 -14.54 -1.72 6.96
N CYS A 371 -15.57 -1.42 7.73
CA CYS A 371 -16.73 -2.28 7.87
C CYS A 371 -17.73 -1.98 6.75
N ILE A 372 -18.30 -3.03 6.16
CA ILE A 372 -19.32 -2.94 5.10
C ILE A 372 -20.45 -3.95 5.33
N THR A 373 -21.68 -3.53 5.09
CA THR A 373 -22.87 -4.39 5.02
C THR A 373 -23.78 -3.90 3.90
N GLU A 374 -24.50 -4.81 3.24
CA GLU A 374 -25.45 -4.47 2.18
C GLU A 374 -26.80 -5.17 2.35
N VAL A 375 -27.83 -4.64 1.70
CA VAL A 375 -29.20 -5.21 1.64
C VAL A 375 -29.74 -5.03 0.23
N ASN A 376 -30.15 -6.12 -0.43
CA ASN A 376 -30.81 -6.05 -1.75
C ASN A 376 -32.14 -5.29 -1.63
N THR A 377 -32.30 -4.18 -2.35
CA THR A 377 -33.53 -3.34 -2.28
C THR A 377 -34.59 -3.77 -3.28
N SER A 378 -34.20 -4.35 -4.43
CA SER A 378 -35.11 -4.81 -5.50
C SER A 378 -35.49 -6.29 -5.40
N GLY A 379 -34.95 -7.04 -4.44
CA GLY A 379 -35.03 -8.51 -4.39
C GLY A 379 -34.11 -9.22 -5.40
N SER A 380 -33.52 -8.49 -6.34
CA SER A 380 -32.43 -8.92 -7.22
C SER A 380 -31.08 -8.38 -6.73
N ASP A 381 -29.96 -8.97 -7.16
CA ASP A 381 -28.60 -8.47 -6.88
C ASP A 381 -28.28 -7.15 -7.63
N GLU A 382 -29.20 -6.64 -8.46
CA GLU A 382 -28.99 -5.49 -9.35
C GLU A 382 -28.90 -4.15 -8.60
N ARG A 383 -29.63 -4.02 -7.47
CA ARG A 383 -29.58 -2.84 -6.60
C ARG A 383 -29.45 -3.24 -5.13
N VAL A 384 -28.53 -2.59 -4.44
CA VAL A 384 -28.27 -2.77 -3.02
C VAL A 384 -28.23 -1.42 -2.31
N ASN A 385 -28.77 -1.34 -1.09
CA ASN A 385 -28.42 -0.29 -0.15
C ASN A 385 -27.20 -0.76 0.66
N VAL A 386 -26.19 0.09 0.80
CA VAL A 386 -24.89 -0.24 1.37
C VAL A 386 -24.60 0.71 2.53
N GLY A 387 -24.33 0.14 3.72
CA GLY A 387 -23.80 0.88 4.86
C GLY A 387 -22.30 0.64 5.01
N ILE A 388 -21.54 1.70 5.30
CA ILE A 388 -20.12 1.59 5.65
C ILE A 388 -19.74 2.39 6.89
N VAL A 389 -18.75 1.88 7.62
CA VAL A 389 -18.01 2.59 8.67
C VAL A 389 -16.52 2.29 8.51
N ALA A 390 -15.73 3.29 8.18
CA ALA A 390 -14.27 3.22 8.10
C ALA A 390 -13.63 3.90 9.30
N VAL A 391 -12.69 3.22 9.97
CA VAL A 391 -11.97 3.74 11.13
C VAL A 391 -10.48 3.63 10.87
N GLN A 392 -9.70 4.64 11.27
CA GLN A 392 -8.25 4.56 11.28
C GLN A 392 -7.73 4.63 12.74
N PRO A 393 -7.54 3.48 13.43
CA PRO A 393 -7.10 3.46 14.83
C PRO A 393 -5.75 4.16 15.08
N ALA A 394 -4.91 4.30 14.05
CA ALA A 394 -3.65 5.05 14.12
C ALA A 394 -3.81 6.59 14.09
N THR A 395 -5.02 7.13 13.96
CA THR A 395 -5.30 8.59 13.93
C THR A 395 -6.54 9.03 14.72
N GLY A 396 -7.49 8.12 14.96
CA GLY A 396 -8.79 8.44 15.58
C GLY A 396 -9.85 8.96 14.59
N ASP A 397 -9.56 8.96 13.28
CA ASP A 397 -10.53 9.39 12.26
C ASP A 397 -11.59 8.32 11.98
N ILE A 398 -12.86 8.73 11.91
CA ILE A 398 -14.02 7.86 11.67
C ILE A 398 -14.86 8.42 10.51
N ILE A 399 -15.02 7.64 9.44
CA ILE A 399 -15.79 8.00 8.25
C ILE A 399 -16.98 7.04 8.12
N TYR A 400 -18.17 7.54 7.84
CA TYR A 400 -19.37 6.71 7.63
C TYR A 400 -20.15 7.15 6.40
N ASP A 401 -20.94 6.24 5.81
CA ASP A 401 -21.79 6.53 4.65
C ASP A 401 -22.92 5.50 4.53
N GLU A 402 -24.04 5.91 3.95
CA GLU A 402 -25.08 5.02 3.43
C GLU A 402 -25.46 5.48 2.01
N PHE A 403 -25.57 4.55 1.07
CA PHE A 403 -25.91 4.84 -0.33
C PHE A 403 -26.51 3.62 -1.05
N GLU A 404 -27.39 3.86 -2.03
CA GLU A 404 -27.74 2.84 -3.01
C GLU A 404 -26.63 2.70 -4.06
N ASP A 405 -26.33 1.46 -4.48
CA ASP A 405 -25.41 1.16 -5.58
C ASP A 405 -26.05 0.24 -6.62
N GLY A 406 -25.68 0.47 -7.89
CA GLY A 406 -26.15 -0.28 -9.04
C GLY A 406 -25.30 -1.51 -9.37
N PHE A 407 -25.65 -2.21 -10.44
CA PHE A 407 -25.03 -3.48 -10.83
C PHE A 407 -23.49 -3.43 -10.98
N MET A 408 -22.94 -2.31 -11.46
CA MET A 408 -21.48 -2.11 -11.61
C MET A 408 -20.71 -1.84 -10.31
N ARG A 409 -21.40 -1.55 -9.19
CA ARG A 409 -20.81 -1.25 -7.88
C ARG A 409 -19.82 -0.06 -7.83
N GLY A 410 -20.07 0.95 -8.67
CA GLY A 410 -19.21 2.13 -8.82
C GLY A 410 -19.24 3.10 -7.64
N GLU A 411 -20.33 3.13 -6.87
CA GLU A 411 -20.40 3.94 -5.65
C GLU A 411 -19.51 3.32 -4.55
N ILE A 412 -19.54 1.99 -4.37
CA ILE A 412 -18.62 1.23 -3.49
C ILE A 412 -17.17 1.45 -3.93
N GLU A 413 -16.84 1.27 -5.21
CA GLU A 413 -15.49 1.46 -5.74
C GLU A 413 -14.96 2.87 -5.42
N THR A 414 -15.80 3.89 -5.60
CA THR A 414 -15.47 5.28 -5.28
C THR A 414 -15.09 5.45 -3.80
N ARG A 415 -15.85 4.87 -2.85
CA ARG A 415 -15.47 4.92 -1.42
C ARG A 415 -14.16 4.18 -1.18
N LEU A 416 -13.97 3.00 -1.78
CA LEU A 416 -12.77 2.17 -1.61
C LEU A 416 -11.49 2.88 -2.09
N LEU A 417 -11.52 3.60 -3.22
CA LEU A 417 -10.36 4.34 -3.74
C LEU A 417 -10.01 5.60 -2.93
N HIS A 418 -11.03 6.32 -2.44
CA HIS A 418 -10.81 7.48 -1.55
C HIS A 418 -10.25 7.06 -0.18
N ILE A 419 -10.90 6.07 0.46
CA ILE A 419 -10.57 5.59 1.82
C ILE A 419 -9.27 4.76 1.82
N ALA A 420 -9.04 3.97 0.77
CA ALA A 420 -7.93 3.03 0.65
C ALA A 420 -7.77 2.11 1.88
N PRO A 421 -8.77 1.26 2.19
CA PRO A 421 -8.70 0.39 3.35
C PRO A 421 -7.57 -0.63 3.22
N CYS A 422 -6.89 -0.89 4.34
CA CYS A 422 -5.89 -1.96 4.44
C CYS A 422 -6.49 -3.28 4.95
N GLU A 423 -7.70 -3.20 5.52
CA GLU A 423 -8.47 -4.32 6.06
C GLU A 423 -9.97 -4.04 5.92
N ILE A 424 -10.76 -5.05 5.57
CA ILE A 424 -12.22 -4.95 5.35
C ILE A 424 -12.93 -5.99 6.22
N LEU A 425 -13.89 -5.53 7.03
CA LEU A 425 -14.79 -6.34 7.85
C LEU A 425 -16.16 -6.42 7.16
N ILE A 426 -16.51 -7.61 6.65
CA ILE A 426 -17.78 -7.84 5.97
C ILE A 426 -18.81 -8.35 7.00
N VAL A 427 -19.96 -7.71 7.10
CA VAL A 427 -21.04 -8.09 8.03
C VAL A 427 -22.21 -8.66 7.25
N GLY A 428 -22.35 -9.99 7.33
CA GLY A 428 -23.33 -10.77 6.55
C GLY A 428 -22.81 -11.24 5.19
N ASP A 429 -23.73 -11.67 4.34
CA ASP A 429 -23.45 -12.09 2.97
C ASP A 429 -23.41 -10.89 2.02
N LEU A 430 -22.61 -11.00 0.95
CA LEU A 430 -22.55 -10.03 -0.14
C LEU A 430 -23.06 -10.64 -1.44
N SER A 431 -23.74 -9.83 -2.24
CA SER A 431 -24.10 -10.14 -3.63
C SER A 431 -22.88 -10.49 -4.48
N LYS A 432 -23.12 -11.22 -5.58
CA LYS A 432 -22.04 -11.75 -6.43
C LYS A 432 -21.20 -10.64 -7.10
N ALA A 433 -21.77 -9.45 -7.28
CA ALA A 433 -21.09 -8.27 -7.81
C ALA A 433 -20.13 -7.66 -6.76
N THR A 434 -20.63 -7.32 -5.57
CA THR A 434 -19.79 -6.75 -4.49
C THR A 434 -18.69 -7.72 -4.07
N GLU A 435 -19.01 -9.01 -3.96
CA GLU A 435 -18.05 -10.07 -3.63
C GLU A 435 -16.92 -10.20 -4.68
N LYS A 436 -17.20 -9.97 -5.97
CA LYS A 436 -16.17 -9.88 -7.03
C LYS A 436 -15.32 -8.62 -6.88
N LEU A 437 -15.93 -7.45 -6.69
CA LEU A 437 -15.22 -6.17 -6.54
C LEU A 437 -14.25 -6.20 -5.34
N VAL A 438 -14.73 -6.65 -4.17
CA VAL A 438 -13.91 -6.79 -2.97
C VAL A 438 -12.79 -7.81 -3.19
N LYS A 439 -13.02 -8.92 -3.90
CA LYS A 439 -11.96 -9.87 -4.27
C LYS A 439 -10.93 -9.29 -5.25
N HIS A 440 -11.35 -8.47 -6.22
CA HIS A 440 -10.44 -7.81 -7.14
C HIS A 440 -9.52 -6.83 -6.40
N LEU A 441 -10.11 -5.89 -5.66
CA LEU A 441 -9.36 -4.85 -4.94
C LEU A 441 -8.52 -5.43 -3.80
N SER A 442 -9.03 -6.42 -3.04
CA SER A 442 -8.23 -7.08 -1.99
C SER A 442 -7.13 -8.01 -2.54
N GLY A 443 -7.34 -8.63 -3.70
CA GLY A 443 -6.37 -9.53 -4.33
C GLY A 443 -5.29 -8.83 -5.15
N SER A 444 -5.60 -7.66 -5.72
CA SER A 444 -4.67 -6.86 -6.52
C SER A 444 -3.66 -6.10 -5.66
N LYS A 445 -2.50 -5.79 -6.24
CA LYS A 445 -1.52 -4.84 -5.67
C LYS A 445 -1.81 -3.38 -6.02
N MET A 446 -2.87 -3.12 -6.81
CA MET A 446 -3.25 -1.78 -7.29
C MET A 446 -3.73 -0.83 -6.19
N ASN A 447 -3.95 -1.31 -4.96
CA ASN A 447 -4.27 -0.45 -3.81
C ASN A 447 -3.21 0.66 -3.63
N VAL A 448 -3.62 1.79 -3.05
CA VAL A 448 -2.80 3.00 -2.81
C VAL A 448 -1.48 2.73 -2.08
N PHE A 449 -1.36 1.56 -1.44
CA PHE A 449 -0.21 1.15 -0.65
C PHE A 449 0.62 -0.01 -1.24
N GLY A 450 0.31 -0.49 -2.46
CA GLY A 450 1.06 -1.56 -3.15
C GLY A 450 0.82 -2.99 -2.64
N ASP A 451 -0.07 -3.13 -1.65
CA ASP A 451 -0.25 -4.33 -0.83
C ASP A 451 -1.61 -5.00 -1.02
N LYS A 452 -1.68 -6.26 -0.59
CA LYS A 452 -2.92 -7.01 -0.39
C LYS A 452 -3.75 -6.41 0.77
N VAL A 453 -5.07 -6.32 0.61
CA VAL A 453 -6.01 -5.99 1.71
C VAL A 453 -6.37 -7.27 2.47
N ARG A 454 -6.44 -7.21 3.80
CA ARG A 454 -7.00 -8.30 4.61
C ARG A 454 -8.54 -8.24 4.58
N VAL A 455 -9.20 -9.40 4.54
CA VAL A 455 -10.67 -9.50 4.59
C VAL A 455 -11.07 -10.41 5.75
N GLU A 456 -11.94 -9.93 6.62
CA GLU A 456 -12.52 -10.66 7.75
C GLU A 456 -14.06 -10.64 7.61
N ARG A 457 -14.76 -11.63 8.18
CA ARG A 457 -16.23 -11.76 8.05
C ARG A 457 -16.88 -12.05 9.38
N GLN A 458 -18.01 -11.39 9.62
CA GLN A 458 -18.91 -11.65 10.74
C GLN A 458 -20.29 -12.06 10.20
N THR A 459 -20.96 -12.99 10.88
CA THR A 459 -22.33 -13.38 10.57
C THR A 459 -23.32 -12.29 10.98
N ARG A 460 -24.36 -12.09 10.17
CA ARG A 460 -25.42 -11.09 10.42
C ARG A 460 -26.69 -11.79 10.90
N SER A 461 -27.22 -11.42 12.07
CA SER A 461 -28.51 -11.90 12.55
C SER A 461 -29.67 -11.19 11.83
N LYS A 462 -30.86 -11.81 11.81
CA LYS A 462 -32.08 -11.15 11.26
C LYS A 462 -32.53 -9.94 12.09
N THR A 463 -32.12 -9.89 13.35
CA THR A 463 -32.38 -8.82 14.33
C THR A 463 -31.24 -7.80 14.44
N ALA A 464 -30.21 -7.88 13.58
CA ALA A 464 -28.94 -7.16 13.72
C ALA A 464 -29.10 -5.64 13.89
N ALA A 465 -30.05 -4.99 13.23
CA ALA A 465 -30.27 -3.54 13.40
C ALA A 465 -30.71 -3.19 14.83
N VAL A 466 -31.71 -3.90 15.37
CA VAL A 466 -32.22 -3.66 16.74
C VAL A 466 -31.16 -4.02 17.78
N GLU A 467 -30.42 -5.11 17.58
CA GLU A 467 -29.31 -5.47 18.45
C GLU A 467 -28.17 -4.44 18.39
N ALA A 468 -27.85 -3.92 17.20
CA ALA A 468 -26.80 -2.92 16.99
C ALA A 468 -27.15 -1.59 17.67
N HIS A 469 -28.38 -1.08 17.49
CA HIS A 469 -28.88 0.09 18.21
C HIS A 469 -28.75 -0.10 19.74
N SER A 470 -29.11 -1.28 20.26
CA SER A 470 -28.99 -1.61 21.69
C SER A 470 -27.53 -1.65 22.18
N ARG A 471 -26.62 -2.29 21.41
CA ARG A 471 -25.18 -2.37 21.72
C ARG A 471 -24.48 -1.01 21.65
N VAL A 472 -24.81 -0.20 20.65
CA VAL A 472 -24.28 1.16 20.50
C VAL A 472 -24.79 2.05 21.64
N ALA A 473 -26.09 1.99 21.96
CA ALA A 473 -26.66 2.75 23.07
C ALA A 473 -26.02 2.38 24.43
N SER A 474 -25.83 1.09 24.72
CA SER A 474 -25.21 0.66 25.98
C SER A 474 -23.73 1.05 26.08
N PHE A 475 -22.95 0.92 24.99
CA PHE A 475 -21.54 1.34 24.95
C PHE A 475 -21.33 2.79 25.40
N TYR A 476 -22.09 3.74 24.83
CA TYR A 476 -21.97 5.16 25.22
C TYR A 476 -22.67 5.46 26.56
N ALA A 477 -23.78 4.79 26.90
CA ALA A 477 -24.46 5.01 28.18
C ALA A 477 -23.63 4.55 29.39
N ASP A 478 -22.86 3.47 29.27
CA ASP A 478 -21.95 3.02 30.33
C ASP A 478 -20.71 3.92 30.44
N LYS A 479 -20.23 4.49 29.31
CA LYS A 479 -19.21 5.56 29.32
C LYS A 479 -19.68 6.83 30.04
N MET A 480 -20.92 7.28 29.83
CA MET A 480 -21.49 8.42 30.56
C MET A 480 -21.51 8.20 32.08
N LYS A 481 -21.87 6.99 32.53
CA LYS A 481 -21.80 6.61 33.96
C LYS A 481 -20.37 6.62 34.48
N ALA A 482 -19.42 6.07 33.72
CA ALA A 482 -18.02 5.96 34.10
C ALA A 482 -17.29 7.32 34.16
N SER A 483 -17.72 8.29 33.36
CA SER A 483 -17.15 9.65 33.34
C SER A 483 -17.65 10.55 34.48
N GLY A 484 -18.69 10.15 35.22
CA GLY A 484 -19.29 10.91 36.32
C GLY A 484 -19.98 12.22 35.93
N THR A 485 -20.02 12.55 34.64
CA THR A 485 -20.48 13.84 34.09
C THR A 485 -21.94 13.79 33.68
N THR A 486 -22.85 13.95 34.64
CA THR A 486 -24.31 14.03 34.39
C THR A 486 -24.74 15.29 33.64
N ASP A 487 -23.93 16.36 33.66
CA ASP A 487 -24.25 17.67 33.07
C ASP A 487 -23.62 17.93 31.69
N ASP A 488 -22.91 16.95 31.09
CA ASP A 488 -22.27 17.17 29.79
C ASP A 488 -23.30 17.12 28.63
N THR A 489 -23.88 18.28 28.38
CA THR A 489 -24.79 18.56 27.26
C THR A 489 -24.16 18.28 25.90
N GLN A 490 -22.82 18.36 25.75
CA GLN A 490 -22.17 18.01 24.49
C GLN A 490 -22.14 16.48 24.32
N ALA A 491 -21.80 15.72 25.35
CA ALA A 491 -21.85 14.27 25.32
C ALA A 491 -23.27 13.75 25.00
N SER A 492 -24.30 14.38 25.57
CA SER A 492 -25.71 14.07 25.24
C SER A 492 -26.10 14.42 23.80
N ALA A 493 -25.63 15.55 23.27
CA ALA A 493 -25.86 15.92 21.87
C ALA A 493 -25.09 15.04 20.88
N LEU A 494 -23.92 14.52 21.27
CA LEU A 494 -23.09 13.60 20.48
C LEU A 494 -23.68 12.18 20.50
N LEU A 495 -24.19 11.72 21.65
CA LEU A 495 -25.01 10.51 21.74
C LEU A 495 -26.23 10.60 20.80
N ALA A 496 -26.95 11.72 20.83
CA ALA A 496 -28.10 11.94 19.95
C ALA A 496 -27.75 11.89 18.45
N LYS A 497 -26.57 12.40 18.05
CA LYS A 497 -26.07 12.25 16.67
C LYS A 497 -25.75 10.80 16.30
N VAL A 498 -25.12 10.04 17.20
CA VAL A 498 -24.77 8.63 16.94
C VAL A 498 -26.02 7.76 16.89
N LEU A 499 -27.04 8.04 17.71
CA LEU A 499 -28.36 7.38 17.67
C LEU A 499 -29.24 7.84 16.49
N GLN A 500 -28.82 8.85 15.73
CA GLN A 500 -29.42 9.28 14.46
C GLN A 500 -28.69 8.74 13.22
N LEU A 501 -27.70 7.86 13.38
CA LEU A 501 -27.06 7.19 12.26
C LEU A 501 -28.01 6.17 11.60
N PRO A 502 -27.99 6.01 10.26
CA PRO A 502 -28.86 5.05 9.57
C PRO A 502 -28.62 3.60 10.00
N ASP A 503 -29.62 2.73 9.80
CA ASP A 503 -29.59 1.34 10.29
C ASP A 503 -28.39 0.54 9.78
N GLN A 504 -28.03 0.66 8.50
CA GLN A 504 -26.89 -0.09 7.93
C GLN A 504 -25.55 0.42 8.50
N VAL A 505 -25.43 1.73 8.71
CA VAL A 505 -24.27 2.35 9.37
C VAL A 505 -24.17 1.90 10.82
N THR A 506 -25.29 1.84 11.54
CA THR A 506 -25.34 1.41 12.94
C THR A 506 -25.00 -0.06 13.10
N VAL A 507 -25.42 -0.93 12.18
CA VAL A 507 -24.97 -2.33 12.10
C VAL A 507 -23.46 -2.41 11.93
N CYS A 508 -22.89 -1.68 10.96
CA CYS A 508 -21.44 -1.62 10.77
C CYS A 508 -20.69 -1.06 12.00
N LEU A 509 -21.24 -0.05 12.67
CA LEU A 509 -20.65 0.53 13.88
C LEU A 509 -20.63 -0.47 15.03
N SER A 510 -21.73 -1.18 15.28
CA SER A 510 -21.79 -2.23 16.32
C SER A 510 -20.79 -3.35 16.06
N SER A 511 -20.70 -3.85 14.81
CA SER A 511 -19.72 -4.87 14.43
C SER A 511 -18.27 -4.38 14.55
N MET A 512 -18.02 -3.11 14.24
CA MET A 512 -16.68 -2.51 14.39
C MET A 512 -16.29 -2.30 15.86
N ILE A 513 -17.23 -1.93 16.74
CA ILE A 513 -17.01 -1.87 18.20
C ILE A 513 -16.65 -3.26 18.73
N GLU A 514 -17.42 -4.30 18.39
CA GLU A 514 -17.17 -5.67 18.80
C GLU A 514 -15.81 -6.17 18.29
N HIS A 515 -15.51 -5.96 17.01
CA HIS A 515 -14.23 -6.35 16.42
C HIS A 515 -13.05 -5.61 17.09
N LEU A 516 -13.07 -4.29 17.22
CA LEU A 516 -11.98 -3.53 17.84
C LEU A 516 -11.81 -3.82 19.35
N SER A 517 -12.83 -4.36 20.01
CA SER A 517 -12.75 -4.85 21.40
C SER A 517 -11.85 -6.10 21.54
N GLU A 518 -11.65 -6.91 20.48
CA GLU A 518 -10.65 -8.01 20.50
C GLU A 518 -9.21 -7.47 20.65
N TYR A 519 -8.97 -6.22 20.26
CA TYR A 519 -7.64 -5.59 20.18
C TYR A 519 -7.36 -4.56 21.28
N GLY A 520 -8.37 -4.22 22.11
CA GLY A 520 -8.28 -3.10 23.05
C GLY A 520 -8.06 -1.78 22.31
N LEU A 521 -8.98 -1.45 21.40
CA LEU A 521 -8.96 -0.27 20.53
C LEU A 521 -10.35 0.41 20.38
N GLU A 522 -11.39 -0.16 20.98
CA GLU A 522 -12.79 0.26 20.93
C GLU A 522 -13.01 1.69 21.45
N HIS A 523 -12.15 2.19 22.34
CA HIS A 523 -12.18 3.58 22.82
C HIS A 523 -11.95 4.62 21.71
N VAL A 524 -11.56 4.21 20.49
CA VAL A 524 -11.59 5.10 19.31
C VAL A 524 -12.95 5.77 19.11
N PHE A 525 -14.04 5.07 19.44
CA PHE A 525 -15.41 5.56 19.26
C PHE A 525 -15.83 6.61 20.29
N ASP A 526 -15.14 6.70 21.43
CA ASP A 526 -15.35 7.78 22.41
C ASP A 526 -15.03 9.16 21.79
N LEU A 527 -14.17 9.20 20.75
CA LEU A 527 -13.72 10.41 20.05
C LEU A 527 -14.77 10.98 19.07
N THR A 528 -15.99 11.13 19.56
CA THR A 528 -17.20 11.46 18.78
C THR A 528 -17.14 12.73 17.93
N LYS A 529 -16.22 13.69 18.21
CA LYS A 529 -15.96 14.88 17.36
C LYS A 529 -15.53 14.51 15.92
N TYR A 530 -14.96 13.32 15.70
CA TYR A 530 -14.35 12.93 14.41
C TYR A 530 -15.19 11.99 13.55
N PHE A 531 -16.48 11.79 13.87
CA PHE A 531 -17.44 11.14 12.95
C PHE A 531 -17.73 12.05 11.75
N GLN A 532 -17.31 11.63 10.56
CA GLN A 532 -17.48 12.38 9.31
C GLN A 532 -18.28 11.57 8.29
N SER A 533 -19.38 12.14 7.77
CA SER A 533 -20.07 11.56 6.62
C SER A 533 -19.17 11.65 5.38
N PHE A 534 -19.15 10.60 4.55
CA PHE A 534 -18.45 10.61 3.27
C PHE A 534 -19.20 11.45 2.23
N SER A 535 -20.51 11.25 2.08
CA SER A 535 -21.38 11.91 1.09
C SER A 535 -21.84 13.33 1.47
N ALA A 536 -21.19 13.99 2.43
CA ALA A 536 -21.48 15.39 2.77
C ALA A 536 -21.18 16.31 1.56
N ARG A 537 -22.21 16.94 0.99
CA ARG A 537 -22.18 17.79 -0.22
C ARG A 537 -21.43 19.13 -0.06
N SER A 538 -20.38 19.17 0.76
CA SER A 538 -19.43 20.30 0.89
C SER A 538 -18.23 20.17 -0.04
N HIS A 539 -18.06 19.01 -0.68
CA HIS A 539 -16.91 18.66 -1.51
C HIS A 539 -17.30 18.21 -2.93
N MET A 540 -16.44 18.51 -3.89
CA MET A 540 -16.57 18.09 -5.29
C MET A 540 -16.57 16.56 -5.39
N LEU A 541 -17.51 16.02 -6.17
CA LEU A 541 -17.54 14.59 -6.46
C LEU A 541 -16.48 14.22 -7.50
N LEU A 542 -15.50 13.43 -7.07
CA LEU A 542 -14.53 12.75 -7.91
C LEU A 542 -14.78 11.24 -7.79
N ASN A 543 -15.39 10.63 -8.82
CA ASN A 543 -15.70 9.20 -8.83
C ASN A 543 -14.45 8.33 -9.05
N GLY A 544 -14.57 7.01 -8.82
CA GLY A 544 -13.45 6.06 -8.89
C GLY A 544 -12.70 6.06 -10.24
N ASN A 545 -13.44 6.11 -11.36
CA ASN A 545 -12.84 6.26 -12.69
C ASN A 545 -12.08 7.60 -12.78
N THR A 546 -12.67 8.73 -12.35
CA THR A 546 -12.02 10.05 -12.41
C THR A 546 -10.73 10.14 -11.59
N LEU A 547 -10.69 9.58 -10.38
CA LEU A 547 -9.45 9.49 -9.58
C LEU A 547 -8.33 8.75 -10.33
N THR A 548 -8.69 7.69 -11.06
CA THR A 548 -7.77 6.80 -11.76
C THR A 548 -7.34 7.39 -13.11
N SER A 549 -8.29 7.90 -13.89
CA SER A 549 -8.11 8.47 -15.23
C SER A 549 -7.40 9.82 -15.24
N LEU A 550 -7.52 10.61 -14.16
CA LEU A 550 -6.73 11.84 -13.95
C LEU A 550 -5.47 11.61 -13.10
N GLU A 551 -5.17 10.37 -12.70
CA GLU A 551 -3.98 9.98 -11.93
C GLU A 551 -3.79 10.83 -10.65
N VAL A 552 -4.88 10.97 -9.88
CA VAL A 552 -4.95 11.92 -8.74
C VAL A 552 -4.06 11.50 -7.58
N TYR A 553 -4.06 10.21 -7.23
CA TYR A 553 -3.25 9.66 -6.13
C TYR A 553 -2.04 8.83 -6.60
N GLN A 554 -2.19 8.09 -7.69
CA GLN A 554 -1.21 7.19 -8.29
C GLN A 554 -1.22 7.35 -9.82
N ASN A 555 -0.11 7.02 -10.47
CA ASN A 555 -0.09 6.85 -11.92
C ASN A 555 -0.60 5.44 -12.33
N GLN A 556 -0.94 5.26 -13.61
CA GLN A 556 -1.39 3.98 -14.18
C GLN A 556 -0.26 3.07 -14.68
N THR A 557 1.00 3.52 -14.67
CA THR A 557 2.14 2.81 -15.30
C THR A 557 2.93 1.92 -14.35
N ASP A 558 3.19 2.39 -13.12
CA ASP A 558 3.87 1.62 -12.06
C ASP A 558 3.08 1.59 -10.72
N TYR A 559 1.89 2.21 -10.69
CA TYR A 559 1.02 2.35 -9.50
C TYR A 559 1.69 3.04 -8.31
N SER A 560 2.83 3.72 -8.49
CA SER A 560 3.41 4.58 -7.47
C SER A 560 2.69 5.94 -7.42
N SER A 561 2.88 6.66 -6.31
CA SER A 561 2.43 8.04 -6.20
C SER A 561 3.26 9.01 -7.05
N LYS A 562 4.45 8.62 -7.53
CA LYS A 562 5.31 9.54 -8.29
C LYS A 562 4.63 9.89 -9.62
N GLY A 563 4.55 11.17 -9.92
CA GLY A 563 3.88 11.67 -11.12
C GLY A 563 2.36 11.79 -11.01
N SER A 564 1.76 11.52 -9.85
CA SER A 564 0.34 11.82 -9.58
C SER A 564 0.13 13.30 -9.21
N LEU A 565 -1.10 13.79 -9.28
CA LEU A 565 -1.44 15.14 -8.83
C LEU A 565 -1.05 15.36 -7.36
N PHE A 566 -1.33 14.39 -6.49
CA PHE A 566 -0.95 14.45 -5.07
C PHE A 566 0.56 14.64 -4.89
N TRP A 567 1.40 13.90 -5.64
CA TRP A 567 2.86 14.07 -5.58
C TRP A 567 3.33 15.42 -6.15
N THR A 568 2.68 15.93 -7.20
CA THR A 568 2.95 17.27 -7.74
C THR A 568 2.72 18.35 -6.69
N MET A 569 1.68 18.19 -5.86
CA MET A 569 1.27 19.16 -4.84
C MET A 569 1.95 18.99 -3.47
N ASP A 570 2.45 17.80 -3.13
CA ASP A 570 3.02 17.52 -1.80
C ASP A 570 4.41 18.13 -1.60
N ARG A 571 4.45 19.19 -0.78
CA ARG A 571 5.65 19.88 -0.27
C ARG A 571 5.58 20.00 1.27
N THR A 572 4.74 19.18 1.92
CA THR A 572 4.54 19.18 3.37
C THR A 572 5.79 18.73 4.12
N ARG A 573 5.95 19.17 5.37
CA ARG A 573 7.09 18.81 6.24
C ARG A 573 6.72 17.76 7.27
N THR A 574 5.44 17.61 7.58
CA THR A 574 4.91 16.75 8.65
C THR A 574 4.02 15.63 8.09
N ARG A 575 3.96 14.50 8.79
CA ARG A 575 3.13 13.35 8.36
C ARG A 575 1.62 13.61 8.47
N PHE A 576 1.20 14.41 9.45
CA PHE A 576 -0.19 14.83 9.61
C PHE A 576 -0.60 15.88 8.55
N GLY A 577 0.29 16.82 8.21
CA GLY A 577 0.12 17.70 7.03
C GLY A 577 -0.02 16.91 5.74
N GLN A 578 0.88 15.96 5.48
CA GLN A 578 0.80 15.06 4.31
C GLN A 578 -0.55 14.31 4.21
N ARG A 579 -1.07 13.80 5.33
CA ARG A 579 -2.39 13.14 5.40
C ARG A 579 -3.54 14.11 5.14
N LEU A 580 -3.49 15.33 5.71
CA LEU A 580 -4.52 16.35 5.48
C LEU A 580 -4.52 16.84 4.02
N LEU A 581 -3.34 17.03 3.42
CA LEU A 581 -3.23 17.40 2.00
C LEU A 581 -3.81 16.31 1.09
N ARG A 582 -3.57 15.02 1.37
CA ARG A 582 -4.21 13.92 0.62
C ARG A 582 -5.74 14.04 0.67
N LYS A 583 -6.32 14.33 1.85
CA LYS A 583 -7.77 14.54 1.99
C LYS A 583 -8.26 15.74 1.18
N TRP A 584 -7.51 16.85 1.14
CA TRP A 584 -7.88 18.03 0.33
C TRP A 584 -7.83 17.74 -1.17
N VAL A 585 -6.79 17.03 -1.65
CA VAL A 585 -6.61 16.72 -3.08
C VAL A 585 -7.74 15.83 -3.62
N GLY A 586 -8.20 14.84 -2.86
CA GLY A 586 -9.37 14.02 -3.23
C GLY A 586 -10.73 14.68 -2.98
N ARG A 587 -10.79 15.77 -2.22
CA ARG A 587 -12.05 16.45 -1.87
C ARG A 587 -11.94 17.98 -2.02
N PRO A 588 -11.86 18.50 -3.27
CA PRO A 588 -11.95 19.94 -3.55
C PRO A 588 -13.21 20.56 -2.95
N LEU A 589 -13.20 21.86 -2.66
CA LEU A 589 -14.30 22.57 -1.98
C LEU A 589 -15.41 22.97 -2.97
N LEU A 590 -16.67 22.91 -2.50
CA LEU A 590 -17.83 23.51 -3.19
C LEU A 590 -18.22 24.88 -2.61
N ASP A 591 -17.79 25.17 -1.39
CA ASP A 591 -18.00 26.45 -0.72
C ASP A 591 -16.96 27.47 -1.18
N LYS A 592 -17.40 28.44 -1.98
CA LYS A 592 -16.58 29.53 -2.51
C LYS A 592 -15.96 30.38 -1.41
N SER A 593 -16.67 30.66 -0.32
CA SER A 593 -16.18 31.54 0.75
C SER A 593 -14.96 30.94 1.45
N ARG A 594 -15.01 29.64 1.75
CA ARG A 594 -13.92 28.88 2.37
C ARG A 594 -12.78 28.58 1.39
N LEU A 595 -13.07 28.59 0.09
CA LEU A 595 -12.06 28.49 -0.95
C LEU A 595 -11.27 29.79 -1.09
N GLU A 596 -11.97 30.93 -1.14
CA GLU A 596 -11.38 32.26 -1.19
C GLU A 596 -10.56 32.57 0.07
N GLU A 597 -11.06 32.19 1.26
CA GLU A 597 -10.31 32.28 2.53
C GLU A 597 -8.99 31.49 2.47
N ARG A 598 -9.02 30.26 1.94
CA ARG A 598 -7.82 29.43 1.75
C ARG A 598 -6.85 30.04 0.75
N VAL A 599 -7.34 30.58 -0.36
CA VAL A 599 -6.49 31.21 -1.39
C VAL A 599 -5.88 32.53 -0.89
N ALA A 600 -6.61 33.31 -0.11
CA ALA A 600 -6.08 34.50 0.57
C ALA A 600 -4.99 34.14 1.59
N ALA A 601 -5.15 33.04 2.33
CA ALA A 601 -4.10 32.51 3.21
C ALA A 601 -2.84 32.11 2.42
N VAL A 602 -2.99 31.45 1.26
CA VAL A 602 -1.86 31.07 0.39
C VAL A 602 -1.17 32.29 -0.23
N GLU A 603 -1.93 33.31 -0.62
CA GLU A 603 -1.43 34.60 -1.12
C GLU A 603 -0.65 35.38 -0.04
N GLU A 604 -1.14 35.41 1.20
CA GLU A 604 -0.42 36.03 2.31
C GLU A 604 0.89 35.28 2.64
N LEU A 605 0.90 33.94 2.57
CA LEU A 605 2.11 33.11 2.72
C LEU A 605 3.09 33.21 1.54
N LEU A 606 2.69 33.83 0.43
CA LEU A 606 3.55 34.20 -0.69
C LEU A 606 4.14 35.62 -0.53
N SER A 607 3.52 36.47 0.31
CA SER A 607 3.90 37.87 0.49
C SER A 607 5.31 38.05 1.06
N SER A 608 6.00 39.11 0.64
CA SER A 608 7.34 39.43 1.15
C SER A 608 7.32 40.10 2.54
N GLU A 609 6.19 40.70 2.93
CA GLU A 609 6.01 41.37 4.24
C GLU A 609 6.20 40.38 5.39
N GLN A 610 5.59 39.20 5.31
CA GLN A 610 5.55 38.20 6.38
C GLN A 610 6.74 37.22 6.37
N HIS A 611 7.75 37.42 5.51
CA HIS A 611 8.79 36.42 5.24
C HIS A 611 9.50 35.89 6.50
N VAL A 612 9.71 36.75 7.51
CA VAL A 612 10.33 36.36 8.79
C VAL A 612 9.44 35.41 9.61
N HIS A 613 8.13 35.66 9.65
CA HIS A 613 7.16 34.81 10.36
C HIS A 613 6.97 33.48 9.62
N ILE A 614 6.94 33.53 8.28
CA ILE A 614 6.82 32.36 7.41
C ILE A 614 8.03 31.42 7.54
N GLU A 615 9.27 31.94 7.53
CA GLU A 615 10.46 31.10 7.69
C GLU A 615 10.66 30.59 9.12
N LYS A 616 10.18 31.31 10.16
CA LYS A 616 10.04 30.74 11.52
C LYS A 616 9.09 29.54 11.54
N LEU A 617 7.88 29.67 10.99
CA LEU A 617 6.87 28.60 10.93
C LEU A 617 7.40 27.38 10.17
N LYS A 618 7.97 27.59 8.97
CA LYS A 618 8.66 26.53 8.20
C LYS A 618 9.81 25.90 8.98
N GLY A 619 10.58 26.71 9.70
CA GLY A 619 11.66 26.28 10.57
C GLY A 619 11.16 25.35 11.69
N LEU A 620 10.07 25.72 12.36
CA LEU A 620 9.42 24.90 13.38
C LEU A 620 8.89 23.58 12.80
N LEU A 621 8.13 23.63 11.69
CA LEU A 621 7.63 22.44 10.99
C LEU A 621 8.77 21.49 10.56
N GLY A 622 9.94 22.03 10.21
CA GLY A 622 11.15 21.24 9.91
C GLY A 622 11.88 20.66 11.14
N LYS A 623 11.58 21.14 12.36
CA LYS A 623 12.05 20.55 13.63
C LYS A 623 11.15 19.38 14.07
N VAL A 624 9.85 19.38 13.70
CA VAL A 624 8.89 18.33 14.06
C VAL A 624 9.16 17.06 13.24
N ARG A 625 9.90 16.11 13.83
CA ARG A 625 10.27 14.83 13.21
C ARG A 625 9.37 13.66 13.61
N SER A 626 8.68 13.78 14.74
CA SER A 626 7.74 12.80 15.27
C SER A 626 6.36 12.94 14.64
N ASP A 627 5.67 11.81 14.45
CA ASP A 627 4.26 11.81 14.03
C ASP A 627 3.37 12.04 15.27
N LEU A 628 3.17 13.32 15.61
CA LEU A 628 2.46 13.73 16.82
C LEU A 628 1.01 13.19 16.86
N GLU A 629 0.34 13.12 15.71
CA GLU A 629 -1.02 12.55 15.58
C GLU A 629 -1.05 11.08 16.01
N ARG A 630 -0.11 10.26 15.51
CA ARG A 630 0.00 8.85 15.91
C ARG A 630 0.45 8.67 17.35
N SER A 631 1.38 9.50 17.81
CA SER A 631 1.89 9.38 19.19
C SER A 631 0.84 9.79 20.22
N LEU A 632 -0.03 10.76 19.89
CA LEU A 632 -1.16 11.15 20.73
C LEU A 632 -2.19 10.01 20.85
N ILE A 633 -2.53 9.30 19.77
CA ILE A 633 -3.44 8.13 19.90
C ILE A 633 -2.74 6.94 20.61
N ARG A 634 -1.41 6.82 20.55
CA ARG A 634 -0.67 5.85 21.39
C ARG A 634 -0.72 6.20 22.88
N ILE A 635 -0.66 7.48 23.25
CA ILE A 635 -0.90 7.95 24.62
C ILE A 635 -2.33 7.56 25.03
N TYR A 636 -3.31 7.83 24.18
CA TYR A 636 -4.73 7.54 24.39
C TYR A 636 -5.02 6.05 24.69
N TYR A 637 -4.40 5.12 23.96
CA TYR A 637 -4.54 3.68 24.23
C TYR A 637 -3.63 3.13 25.34
N GLY A 638 -2.84 3.96 26.02
CA GLY A 638 -1.86 3.49 27.01
C GLY A 638 -0.68 2.69 26.40
N LYS A 639 -0.43 2.85 25.09
CA LYS A 639 0.57 2.12 24.27
C LYS A 639 1.80 2.97 23.92
N CYS A 640 1.98 4.14 24.56
CA CYS A 640 3.12 5.04 24.37
C CYS A 640 4.29 4.67 25.29
N THR A 641 5.52 4.71 24.77
CA THR A 641 6.75 4.38 25.55
C THR A 641 7.32 5.60 26.28
N ARG A 642 8.08 5.41 27.36
CA ARG A 642 8.63 6.53 28.16
C ARG A 642 9.54 7.47 27.36
N PRO A 643 10.43 7.00 26.45
CA PRO A 643 11.24 7.88 25.62
C PRO A 643 10.42 8.63 24.56
N GLU A 644 9.37 8.00 24.03
CA GLU A 644 8.44 8.60 23.08
C GLU A 644 7.61 9.70 23.74
N LEU A 645 7.03 9.44 24.92
CA LEU A 645 6.24 10.43 25.66
C LEU A 645 7.06 11.70 25.93
N LEU A 646 8.30 11.53 26.40
CA LEU A 646 9.24 12.65 26.58
C LEU A 646 9.47 13.40 25.26
N THR A 647 9.72 12.68 24.17
CA THR A 647 9.96 13.27 22.84
C THR A 647 8.74 14.05 22.32
N VAL A 648 7.52 13.53 22.53
CA VAL A 648 6.26 14.17 22.15
C VAL A 648 6.05 15.45 22.96
N LEU A 649 6.12 15.36 24.29
CA LEU A 649 5.91 16.51 25.17
C LEU A 649 6.97 17.60 24.94
N GLN A 650 8.25 17.24 24.74
CA GLN A 650 9.30 18.20 24.35
C GLN A 650 9.03 18.87 22.99
N THR A 651 8.49 18.12 22.03
CA THR A 651 8.14 18.68 20.70
C THR A 651 6.98 19.66 20.82
N LEU A 652 5.95 19.32 21.61
CA LEU A 652 4.82 20.21 21.91
C LEU A 652 5.28 21.45 22.69
N GLN A 653 6.21 21.31 23.64
CA GLN A 653 6.79 22.43 24.40
C GLN A 653 7.56 23.39 23.49
N MET A 654 8.31 22.86 22.52
CA MET A 654 8.97 23.67 21.50
C MET A 654 7.97 24.45 20.64
N ILE A 655 6.86 23.81 20.24
CA ILE A 655 5.79 24.43 19.44
C ILE A 655 5.10 25.55 20.22
N THR A 656 4.68 25.29 21.47
CA THR A 656 4.02 26.29 22.32
C THR A 656 4.94 27.46 22.64
N ASN A 657 6.22 27.20 22.94
CA ASN A 657 7.16 28.25 23.32
C ASN A 657 7.46 29.23 22.16
N GLU A 658 7.59 28.74 20.92
CA GLU A 658 7.83 29.58 19.73
C GLU A 658 6.69 30.61 19.52
N PHE A 659 5.45 30.27 19.90
CA PHE A 659 4.27 31.13 19.76
C PHE A 659 3.70 31.69 21.08
N SER A 660 4.39 31.51 22.22
CA SER A 660 3.95 31.91 23.57
C SER A 660 3.68 33.41 23.79
N HIS A 661 4.04 34.26 22.82
CA HIS A 661 3.75 35.69 22.80
C HIS A 661 2.36 36.03 22.24
N ILE A 662 1.70 35.07 21.58
CA ILE A 662 0.40 35.23 20.91
C ILE A 662 -0.69 34.77 21.88
N LYS A 663 -1.66 35.65 22.19
CA LYS A 663 -2.76 35.35 23.12
C LYS A 663 -4.13 35.39 22.46
N SER A 664 -4.22 36.05 21.32
CA SER A 664 -5.40 36.19 20.49
C SER A 664 -5.04 36.02 19.01
N PRO A 665 -6.01 35.71 18.13
CA PRO A 665 -5.80 35.68 16.69
C PRO A 665 -5.27 36.99 16.09
N ALA A 666 -5.37 38.13 16.80
CA ALA A 666 -4.85 39.42 16.33
C ALA A 666 -3.34 39.62 16.59
N ASP A 667 -2.75 38.88 17.53
CA ASP A 667 -1.33 39.07 17.94
C ASP A 667 -0.33 38.39 16.99
N THR A 668 -0.82 37.63 16.01
CA THR A 668 -0.03 36.81 15.08
C THR A 668 0.75 37.62 14.04
N GLY A 669 0.23 38.82 13.70
CA GLY A 669 0.70 39.69 12.63
C GLY A 669 0.11 39.42 11.24
N PHE A 670 -0.68 38.36 11.02
CA PHE A 670 -1.28 38.03 9.71
C PHE A 670 -2.69 38.62 9.53
N LYS A 671 -3.13 38.75 8.27
CA LYS A 671 -4.43 39.30 7.86
C LYS A 671 -5.49 38.20 7.71
N SER A 672 -5.09 36.97 7.37
CA SER A 672 -5.99 35.82 7.20
C SER A 672 -6.50 35.25 8.53
N SER A 673 -7.83 35.24 8.70
CA SER A 673 -8.56 34.54 9.79
C SER A 673 -8.06 33.11 10.01
N LEU A 674 -7.97 32.33 8.93
CA LEU A 674 -7.63 30.92 8.95
C LEU A 674 -6.17 30.64 9.36
N ILE A 675 -5.24 31.57 9.11
CA ILE A 675 -3.88 31.51 9.68
C ILE A 675 -3.90 31.96 11.15
N ASN A 676 -4.66 33.01 11.45
CA ASN A 676 -4.73 33.64 12.76
C ASN A 676 -5.27 32.70 13.84
N GLU A 677 -6.39 32.04 13.58
CA GLU A 677 -6.98 31.03 14.46
C GLU A 677 -6.05 29.82 14.64
N ALA A 678 -5.44 29.34 13.54
CA ALA A 678 -4.54 28.19 13.59
C ALA A 678 -3.27 28.45 14.41
N ILE A 679 -2.67 29.65 14.32
CA ILE A 679 -1.50 30.00 15.14
C ILE A 679 -1.92 30.26 16.60
N ALA A 680 -3.05 30.93 16.84
CA ALA A 680 -3.55 31.17 18.20
C ALA A 680 -3.96 29.88 18.94
N ALA A 681 -4.30 28.81 18.22
CA ALA A 681 -4.55 27.49 18.82
C ALA A 681 -3.28 26.82 19.38
N LEU A 682 -2.09 27.15 18.86
CA LEU A 682 -0.83 26.45 19.22
C LEU A 682 -0.38 26.63 20.68
N PRO A 683 -0.35 27.85 21.27
CA PRO A 683 0.06 28.03 22.67
C PRO A 683 -0.98 27.53 23.70
N THR A 684 -2.21 27.20 23.31
CA THR A 684 -3.30 26.85 24.25
C THR A 684 -2.99 25.66 25.17
N ILE A 685 -2.13 24.73 24.73
CA ILE A 685 -1.72 23.54 25.50
C ILE A 685 -0.44 23.77 26.35
N GLN A 686 0.11 24.99 26.42
CA GLN A 686 1.42 25.25 27.04
C GLN A 686 1.46 24.87 28.53
N GLU A 687 0.47 25.29 29.31
CA GLU A 687 0.40 25.00 30.75
C GLU A 687 0.34 23.50 31.02
N ASP A 688 -0.43 22.77 30.23
CA ASP A 688 -0.57 21.31 30.34
C ASP A 688 0.71 20.57 29.96
N VAL A 689 1.35 20.96 28.87
CA VAL A 689 2.64 20.37 28.46
C VAL A 689 3.70 20.56 29.55
N VAL A 690 3.78 21.75 30.15
CA VAL A 690 4.71 22.04 31.25
C VAL A 690 4.36 21.20 32.49
N LEU A 691 3.08 21.17 32.90
CA LEU A 691 2.61 20.37 34.04
C LEU A 691 2.96 18.88 33.90
N PHE A 692 2.79 18.29 32.71
CA PHE A 692 3.16 16.89 32.49
C PHE A 692 4.68 16.67 32.40
N LEU A 693 5.45 17.61 31.83
CA LEU A 693 6.92 17.53 31.81
C LEU A 693 7.55 17.67 33.19
N ASP A 694 6.95 18.47 34.08
CA ASP A 694 7.50 18.70 35.42
C ASP A 694 7.32 17.52 36.39
N ARG A 695 6.53 16.52 36.01
CA ARG A 695 6.47 15.22 36.70
C ARG A 695 7.58 14.26 36.31
N ILE A 696 8.24 14.50 35.17
CA ILE A 696 9.10 13.51 34.52
C ILE A 696 10.58 13.80 34.80
N ASN A 697 11.33 12.76 35.14
CA ASN A 697 12.78 12.73 35.10
C ASN A 697 13.25 12.48 33.66
N MET A 698 13.81 13.52 33.04
CA MET A 698 14.21 13.50 31.63
C MET A 698 15.33 12.47 31.33
N HIS A 699 16.14 12.09 32.31
CA HIS A 699 17.21 11.11 32.11
C HIS A 699 16.65 9.68 32.11
N ALA A 700 15.89 9.32 33.15
CA ALA A 700 15.24 8.02 33.27
C ALA A 700 14.29 7.76 32.08
N ALA A 701 13.42 8.73 31.77
CA ALA A 701 12.48 8.63 30.65
C ALA A 701 13.16 8.39 29.30
N LYS A 702 14.32 9.00 29.04
CA LYS A 702 15.09 8.78 27.80
C LYS A 702 15.70 7.38 27.71
N ASN A 703 16.02 6.76 28.85
CA ASN A 703 16.60 5.42 28.92
C ASN A 703 15.54 4.30 29.00
N ASP A 704 14.25 4.65 28.99
CA ASP A 704 13.10 3.77 29.36
C ASP A 704 13.23 3.15 30.76
N ASP A 705 13.94 3.82 31.67
CA ASP A 705 13.93 3.46 33.09
C ASP A 705 12.57 3.85 33.70
N LYS A 706 11.96 2.92 34.43
CA LYS A 706 10.66 3.08 35.08
C LYS A 706 10.74 3.30 36.59
N TYR A 707 11.87 3.02 37.22
CA TYR A 707 12.06 3.13 38.68
C TYR A 707 12.38 4.57 39.10
N GLU A 708 13.04 5.32 38.22
CA GLU A 708 13.37 6.74 38.39
C GLU A 708 12.57 7.66 37.42
N PHE A 709 11.52 7.16 36.76
CA PHE A 709 10.78 7.90 35.72
C PHE A 709 10.11 9.17 36.24
N PHE A 710 9.50 9.08 37.42
CA PHE A 710 8.91 10.22 38.12
C PHE A 710 10.00 10.97 38.89
N ARG A 711 9.83 12.27 39.10
CA ARG A 711 10.64 13.01 40.07
C ARG A 711 10.20 12.63 41.49
N GLU A 712 11.12 12.63 42.45
CA GLU A 712 10.88 12.19 43.84
C GLU A 712 9.65 12.86 44.50
N SER A 713 9.35 14.12 44.16
CA SER A 713 8.20 14.88 44.66
C SER A 713 6.84 14.47 44.08
N GLU A 714 6.83 13.64 43.04
CA GLU A 714 5.65 13.19 42.28
C GLU A 714 5.57 11.64 42.26
N GLU A 715 6.25 10.97 43.21
CA GLU A 715 6.13 9.53 43.41
C GLU A 715 4.93 9.20 44.31
N ASN A 716 4.05 8.30 43.85
CA ASN A 716 2.91 7.83 44.63
C ASN A 716 3.38 7.02 45.85
N ASP A 717 2.56 6.98 46.92
CA ASP A 717 2.83 6.23 48.15
C ASP A 717 3.21 4.75 47.90
N GLU A 718 2.56 4.09 46.94
CA GLU A 718 2.87 2.71 46.53
C GLU A 718 4.29 2.55 45.96
N ILE A 719 4.87 3.58 45.35
CA ILE A 719 6.25 3.56 44.83
C ILE A 719 7.22 3.77 46.00
N MET A 720 6.94 4.77 46.86
CA MET A 720 7.76 5.08 48.04
C MET A 720 7.83 3.91 49.02
N GLU A 721 6.70 3.25 49.32
CA GLU A 721 6.64 2.08 50.20
C GLU A 721 7.55 0.95 49.69
N GLN A 722 7.47 0.62 48.40
CA GLN A 722 8.25 -0.49 47.84
C GLN A 722 9.73 -0.13 47.69
N LYS A 723 10.08 1.15 47.46
CA LYS A 723 11.48 1.63 47.53
C LYS A 723 12.05 1.52 48.96
N LEU A 724 11.30 1.92 49.98
CA LEU A 724 11.69 1.77 51.39
C LEU A 724 11.82 0.29 51.79
N GLY A 725 10.92 -0.57 51.31
CA GLY A 725 11.01 -2.02 51.50
C GLY A 725 12.29 -2.62 50.91
N ILE A 726 12.67 -2.22 49.69
CA ILE A 726 13.96 -2.63 49.08
C ILE A 726 15.14 -2.13 49.93
N ALA A 727 15.15 -0.86 50.33
CA ALA A 727 16.23 -0.28 51.12
C ALA A 727 16.41 -0.98 52.48
N SER A 728 15.31 -1.36 53.15
CA SER A 728 15.35 -2.15 54.39
C SER A 728 15.98 -3.52 54.16
N VAL A 729 15.55 -4.26 53.13
CA VAL A 729 16.08 -5.61 52.86
C VAL A 729 17.53 -5.57 52.35
N GLU A 730 17.94 -4.51 51.65
CA GLU A 730 19.34 -4.32 51.26
C GLU A 730 20.23 -3.88 52.45
N HIS A 731 19.67 -3.25 53.50
CA HIS A 731 20.35 -3.05 54.79
C HIS A 731 20.52 -4.37 55.56
N ASP A 732 19.47 -5.18 55.68
CA ASP A 732 19.52 -6.51 56.32
C ASP A 732 20.56 -7.42 55.63
N LEU A 733 20.65 -7.36 54.30
CA LEU A 733 21.65 -8.09 53.52
C LEU A 733 23.09 -7.62 53.81
N GLU A 734 23.31 -6.34 54.09
CA GLU A 734 24.64 -5.83 54.47
C GLU A 734 25.07 -6.35 55.86
N GLU A 735 24.15 -6.42 56.83
CA GLU A 735 24.42 -6.99 58.15
C GLU A 735 24.84 -8.47 58.06
N GLN A 736 24.21 -9.24 57.18
CA GLN A 736 24.56 -10.65 56.95
C GLN A 736 26.02 -10.88 56.49
N ARG A 737 26.74 -9.85 56.02
CA ARG A 737 28.18 -9.96 55.72
C ARG A 737 29.02 -10.19 56.96
N SER A 738 28.60 -9.67 58.12
CA SER A 738 29.29 -9.88 59.40
C SER A 738 29.20 -11.35 59.82
N ALA A 739 27.97 -11.91 59.84
CA ALA A 739 27.73 -13.32 60.12
C ALA A 739 28.41 -14.26 59.10
N ALA A 740 28.41 -13.89 57.82
CA ALA A 740 29.13 -14.65 56.78
C ALA A 740 30.66 -14.60 56.95
N ALA A 741 31.22 -13.49 57.44
CA ALA A 741 32.63 -13.36 57.74
C ALA A 741 33.05 -14.20 58.95
N GLU A 742 32.24 -14.21 60.02
CA GLU A 742 32.44 -15.08 61.18
C GLU A 742 32.38 -16.57 60.80
N ALA A 743 31.34 -16.99 60.06
CA ALA A 743 31.16 -18.38 59.63
C ALA A 743 32.34 -18.93 58.78
N LEU A 744 32.99 -18.08 57.97
CA LEU A 744 34.20 -18.45 57.22
C LEU A 744 35.49 -18.27 58.03
N GLY A 745 35.44 -17.52 59.13
CA GLY A 745 36.59 -17.05 59.90
C GLY A 745 37.49 -16.11 59.09
N ARG A 746 36.88 -15.14 58.40
CA ARG A 746 37.54 -14.02 57.71
C ARG A 746 37.29 -12.72 58.49
N LYS A 747 38.19 -11.73 58.39
CA LYS A 747 37.96 -10.38 58.99
C LYS A 747 36.91 -9.54 58.27
N LYS A 748 36.61 -9.87 57.00
CA LYS A 748 35.61 -9.21 56.15
C LYS A 748 35.17 -10.20 55.07
N VAL A 749 33.91 -10.11 54.63
CA VAL A 749 33.40 -10.74 53.43
C VAL A 749 32.75 -9.67 52.56
N ASP A 750 33.15 -9.64 51.30
CA ASP A 750 32.62 -8.74 50.30
C ASP A 750 31.78 -9.54 49.30
N TYR A 751 30.60 -9.02 48.99
CA TYR A 751 29.73 -9.61 47.98
C TYR A 751 30.25 -9.33 46.57
N VAL A 752 30.04 -10.29 45.68
CA VAL A 752 30.42 -10.20 44.27
C VAL A 752 29.18 -10.42 43.40
N THR A 753 29.05 -9.64 42.32
CA THR A 753 28.04 -9.88 41.28
C THR A 753 28.68 -10.58 40.10
N SER A 754 28.10 -11.70 39.64
CA SER A 754 28.63 -12.48 38.51
C SER A 754 27.50 -12.96 37.61
N ALA A 755 27.60 -12.63 36.31
CA ALA A 755 26.61 -12.99 35.29
C ALA A 755 25.16 -12.61 35.64
N GLY A 756 24.98 -11.45 36.28
CA GLY A 756 23.67 -10.95 36.72
C GLY A 756 23.16 -11.51 38.05
N ILE A 757 23.90 -12.43 38.70
CA ILE A 757 23.58 -12.92 40.04
C ILE A 757 24.39 -12.15 41.07
N GLU A 758 23.68 -11.50 42.00
CA GLU A 758 24.21 -10.58 43.01
C GLU A 758 24.44 -11.27 44.37
N TYR A 759 25.01 -10.56 45.34
CA TYR A 759 25.18 -11.00 46.74
C TYR A 759 25.92 -12.35 46.91
N LEU A 760 26.77 -12.74 45.94
CA LEU A 760 27.51 -14.00 45.99
C LEU A 760 28.73 -13.90 46.90
N ILE A 761 28.95 -14.94 47.71
CA ILE A 761 30.15 -15.09 48.55
C ILE A 761 31.15 -15.99 47.81
N GLU A 762 32.31 -15.46 47.45
CA GLU A 762 33.38 -16.23 46.77
C GLU A 762 34.36 -16.91 47.74
N VAL A 763 34.59 -18.20 47.50
CA VAL A 763 35.56 -19.04 48.23
C VAL A 763 36.42 -19.83 47.24
N ASP A 764 37.75 -19.82 47.42
CA ASP A 764 38.67 -20.54 46.55
C ASP A 764 38.66 -22.04 46.85
N ASN A 765 38.48 -22.85 45.82
CA ASN A 765 38.38 -24.32 45.86
C ASN A 765 39.64 -24.99 46.42
N SER A 766 40.81 -24.34 46.29
CA SER A 766 42.09 -24.83 46.80
C SER A 766 42.35 -24.43 48.26
N SER A 767 41.59 -23.46 48.78
CA SER A 767 41.78 -22.94 50.14
C SER A 767 41.13 -23.84 51.19
N ALA A 768 41.74 -23.93 52.38
CA ALA A 768 41.14 -24.63 53.53
C ALA A 768 39.78 -24.06 53.96
N GLN A 769 39.45 -22.82 53.55
CA GLN A 769 38.18 -22.15 53.84
C GLN A 769 36.98 -22.85 53.18
N ILE A 770 37.18 -23.59 52.07
CA ILE A 770 36.09 -24.37 51.44
C ILE A 770 35.53 -25.44 52.39
N LYS A 771 36.32 -25.91 53.36
CA LYS A 771 35.90 -26.88 54.40
C LYS A 771 35.18 -26.23 55.59
N ARG A 772 35.16 -24.89 55.68
CA ARG A 772 34.39 -24.13 56.68
C ARG A 772 33.02 -23.68 56.18
N VAL A 773 32.76 -23.73 54.87
CA VAL A 773 31.45 -23.41 54.31
C VAL A 773 30.40 -24.34 54.92
N PRO A 774 29.38 -23.82 55.64
CA PRO A 774 28.34 -24.65 56.24
C PRO A 774 27.56 -25.45 55.18
N ALA A 775 27.17 -26.67 55.51
CA ALA A 775 26.40 -27.54 54.61
C ALA A 775 25.00 -26.98 54.24
N SER A 776 24.52 -25.95 54.94
CA SER A 776 23.30 -25.21 54.62
C SER A 776 23.47 -24.15 53.52
N TRP A 777 24.69 -23.79 53.13
CA TRP A 777 24.95 -22.79 52.10
C TRP A 777 24.75 -23.37 50.69
N VAL A 778 23.96 -22.68 49.86
CA VAL A 778 23.64 -23.15 48.51
C VAL A 778 24.72 -22.68 47.54
N LYS A 779 25.36 -23.62 46.83
CA LYS A 779 26.32 -23.31 45.76
C LYS A 779 25.58 -22.90 44.48
N ILE A 780 25.65 -21.62 44.13
CA ILE A 780 24.92 -21.04 42.99
C ILE A 780 25.72 -21.14 41.69
N SER A 781 27.04 -20.90 41.75
CA SER A 781 27.92 -21.05 40.58
C SER A 781 29.35 -21.41 41.00
N GLY A 782 30.20 -21.70 40.03
CA GLY A 782 31.61 -21.91 40.28
C GLY A 782 32.44 -21.99 39.00
N THR A 783 33.68 -21.51 39.11
CA THR A 783 34.75 -21.76 38.14
C THR A 783 35.64 -22.89 38.65
N LYS A 784 36.67 -23.28 37.88
CA LYS A 784 37.68 -24.24 38.35
C LYS A 784 38.42 -23.77 39.61
N LYS A 785 38.56 -22.45 39.82
CA LYS A 785 39.28 -21.86 40.95
C LYS A 785 38.36 -21.44 42.11
N LEU A 786 37.21 -20.84 41.83
CA LEU A 786 36.33 -20.23 42.83
C LEU A 786 34.95 -20.89 42.83
N SER A 787 34.42 -21.23 44.00
CA SER A 787 33.00 -21.55 44.21
C SER A 787 32.26 -20.37 44.81
N ARG A 788 30.98 -20.21 44.43
CA ARG A 788 30.13 -19.09 44.85
C ARG A 788 28.88 -19.57 45.54
N PHE A 789 28.57 -18.97 46.69
CA PHE A 789 27.52 -19.43 47.57
C PHE A 789 26.58 -18.28 47.98
N HIS A 790 25.35 -18.65 48.32
CA HIS A 790 24.43 -17.84 49.14
C HIS A 790 24.19 -18.56 50.48
N THR A 791 23.99 -17.80 51.55
CA THR A 791 23.54 -18.33 52.85
C THR A 791 22.02 -18.54 52.83
N PRO A 792 21.43 -19.36 53.72
CA PRO A 792 19.97 -19.54 53.79
C PRO A 792 19.19 -18.22 53.94
N GLU A 793 19.63 -17.33 54.82
CA GLU A 793 18.97 -16.03 55.02
C GLU A 793 19.24 -15.08 53.84
N VAL A 794 20.40 -15.11 53.18
CA VAL A 794 20.62 -14.35 51.93
C VAL A 794 19.67 -14.82 50.83
N VAL A 795 19.41 -16.13 50.67
CA VAL A 795 18.42 -16.64 49.70
C VAL A 795 16.99 -16.14 50.02
N LYS A 796 16.63 -16.07 51.31
CA LYS A 796 15.33 -15.60 51.79
C LYS A 796 15.16 -14.08 51.60
N LEU A 797 16.14 -13.29 52.04
CA LEU A 797 16.16 -11.83 51.88
C LEU A 797 16.18 -11.44 50.40
N LEU A 798 16.99 -12.10 49.56
CA LEU A 798 16.93 -11.89 48.10
C LEU A 798 15.53 -12.17 47.54
N LYS A 799 14.85 -13.24 47.98
CA LYS A 799 13.47 -13.50 47.55
C LYS A 799 12.51 -12.37 47.97
N GLN A 800 12.60 -11.87 49.20
CA GLN A 800 11.77 -10.75 49.67
C GLN A 800 12.05 -9.46 48.89
N ARG A 801 13.34 -9.15 48.68
CA ARG A 801 13.78 -8.02 47.88
C ARG A 801 13.31 -8.10 46.43
N ASP A 802 13.40 -9.28 45.82
CA ASP A 802 12.98 -9.50 44.43
C ASP A 802 11.44 -9.44 44.32
N GLN A 803 10.69 -9.84 45.36
CA GLN A 803 9.25 -9.57 45.47
C GLN A 803 8.95 -8.06 45.54
N HIS A 804 9.67 -7.27 46.34
CA HIS A 804 9.52 -5.82 46.36
C HIS A 804 9.94 -5.17 45.03
N LYS A 805 10.97 -5.67 44.34
CA LYS A 805 11.37 -5.18 43.00
C LYS A 805 10.32 -5.51 41.93
N GLU A 806 9.67 -6.68 41.99
CA GLU A 806 8.53 -7.02 41.13
C GLU A 806 7.27 -6.19 41.47
N ALA A 807 7.01 -5.89 42.75
CA ALA A 807 5.90 -5.02 43.18
C ALA A 807 6.11 -3.55 42.78
N LEU A 808 7.29 -2.99 43.03
CA LEU A 808 7.71 -1.67 42.57
C LEU A 808 7.58 -1.55 41.05
N ALA A 809 8.04 -2.56 40.31
CA ALA A 809 7.91 -2.60 38.86
C ALA A 809 6.44 -2.55 38.38
N ALA A 810 5.49 -3.09 39.14
CA ALA A 810 4.06 -3.02 38.87
C ALA A 810 3.46 -1.66 39.26
N ALA A 811 3.86 -1.08 40.41
CA ALA A 811 3.45 0.26 40.84
C ALA A 811 3.91 1.34 39.85
N CYS A 812 5.15 1.28 39.39
CA CYS A 812 5.69 2.18 38.35
C CYS A 812 4.97 2.06 36.99
N ASP A 813 4.50 0.86 36.61
CA ASP A 813 3.72 0.65 35.38
C ASP A 813 2.23 0.95 35.55
N LYS A 814 1.72 1.02 36.79
CA LYS A 814 0.39 1.55 37.14
C LYS A 814 0.41 3.09 37.07
N ALA A 815 1.26 3.74 37.86
CA ALA A 815 1.37 5.20 37.89
C ALA A 815 1.67 5.80 36.50
N TYR A 816 2.46 5.10 35.66
CA TYR A 816 2.69 5.53 34.28
C TYR A 816 1.42 5.47 33.40
N LYS A 817 0.53 4.48 33.59
CA LYS A 817 -0.78 4.46 32.92
C LYS A 817 -1.69 5.58 33.43
N ASP A 818 -1.66 5.86 34.73
CA ASP A 818 -2.44 6.93 35.34
C ASP A 818 -2.01 8.30 34.79
N LEU A 819 -0.71 8.52 34.56
CA LEU A 819 -0.18 9.68 33.84
C LEU A 819 -0.68 9.75 32.39
N LEU A 820 -0.59 8.65 31.63
CA LEU A 820 -1.10 8.61 30.25
C LEU A 820 -2.63 8.87 30.20
N ALA A 821 -3.40 8.37 31.16
CA ALA A 821 -4.83 8.64 31.29
C ALA A 821 -5.11 10.13 31.59
N GLY A 822 -4.30 10.76 32.46
CA GLY A 822 -4.37 12.19 32.73
C GLY A 822 -4.12 13.08 31.51
N ILE A 823 -3.18 12.68 30.64
CA ILE A 823 -2.96 13.36 29.34
C ILE A 823 -4.13 13.08 28.38
N SER A 824 -4.64 11.85 28.38
CA SER A 824 -5.75 11.40 27.51
C SER A 824 -7.07 12.10 27.80
N ALA A 825 -7.33 12.48 29.08
CA ALA A 825 -8.46 13.33 29.45
C ALA A 825 -8.44 14.71 28.75
N LYS A 826 -7.27 15.15 28.26
CA LYS A 826 -7.08 16.39 27.49
C LYS A 826 -6.77 16.15 26.01
N TYR A 827 -6.98 14.93 25.51
CA TYR A 827 -6.71 14.53 24.11
C TYR A 827 -7.22 15.54 23.09
N GLN A 828 -8.41 16.10 23.31
CA GLN A 828 -9.06 17.00 22.38
C GLN A 828 -8.27 18.30 22.14
N SER A 829 -7.72 18.93 23.17
CA SER A 829 -6.89 20.14 23.04
C SER A 829 -5.58 19.86 22.31
N PHE A 830 -4.93 18.74 22.63
CA PHE A 830 -3.73 18.29 21.92
C PHE A 830 -4.01 17.98 20.45
N ARG A 831 -5.15 17.35 20.15
CA ARG A 831 -5.60 16.99 18.80
C ARG A 831 -5.88 18.22 17.95
N ASP A 832 -6.56 19.24 18.51
CA ASP A 832 -6.83 20.50 17.80
C ASP A 832 -5.54 21.27 17.50
N CYS A 833 -4.58 21.33 18.43
CA CYS A 833 -3.25 21.91 18.18
C CYS A 833 -2.51 21.19 17.03
N ILE A 834 -2.53 19.85 16.98
CA ILE A 834 -1.92 19.08 15.89
C ILE A 834 -2.66 19.30 14.56
N GLN A 835 -3.99 19.45 14.56
CA GLN A 835 -4.76 19.75 13.36
C GLN A 835 -4.51 21.18 12.83
N ALA A 836 -4.28 22.15 13.72
CA ALA A 836 -3.84 23.49 13.34
C ALA A 836 -2.44 23.47 12.68
N LEU A 837 -1.48 22.70 13.22
CA LEU A 837 -0.18 22.49 12.57
C LEU A 837 -0.32 21.79 11.21
N ALA A 838 -1.19 20.80 11.08
CA ALA A 838 -1.46 20.12 9.82
C ALA A 838 -1.97 21.10 8.74
N LEU A 839 -2.91 21.97 9.12
CA LEU A 839 -3.46 23.01 8.26
C LEU A 839 -2.39 24.02 7.84
N LEU A 840 -1.55 24.49 8.78
CA LEU A 840 -0.46 25.43 8.48
C LEU A 840 0.60 24.82 7.54
N ASP A 841 0.92 23.52 7.69
CA ASP A 841 1.82 22.79 6.80
C ASP A 841 1.22 22.58 5.40
N CYS A 842 -0.09 22.29 5.30
CA CYS A 842 -0.81 22.25 4.02
C CYS A 842 -0.78 23.61 3.30
N LEU A 843 -1.04 24.71 4.00
CA LEU A 843 -0.99 26.06 3.40
C LEU A 843 0.44 26.43 2.97
N CYS A 844 1.45 26.08 3.78
CA CYS A 844 2.87 26.22 3.39
C CYS A 844 3.21 25.39 2.14
N SER A 845 2.60 24.21 1.99
CA SER A 845 2.73 23.36 0.80
C SER A 845 2.13 24.04 -0.44
N LEU A 846 0.89 24.54 -0.34
CA LEU A 846 0.24 25.26 -1.44
C LEU A 846 0.98 26.56 -1.82
N ALA A 847 1.49 27.31 -0.85
CA ALA A 847 2.33 28.49 -1.09
C ALA A 847 3.68 28.14 -1.75
N ALA A 848 4.23 26.94 -1.49
CA ALA A 848 5.42 26.43 -2.18
C ALA A 848 5.14 25.96 -3.62
N ILE A 849 3.88 25.67 -3.97
CA ILE A 849 3.44 25.52 -5.36
C ILE A 849 3.28 26.90 -6.00
N ALA A 850 2.55 27.82 -5.36
CA ALA A 850 2.28 29.17 -5.86
C ALA A 850 3.55 29.99 -6.16
N LYS A 851 4.67 29.70 -5.49
CA LYS A 851 5.97 30.33 -5.72
C LYS A 851 6.71 29.82 -6.97
N GLN A 852 6.18 28.82 -7.69
CA GLN A 852 6.77 28.30 -8.92
C GLN A 852 6.49 29.23 -10.13
N PRO A 853 7.40 29.32 -11.12
CA PRO A 853 7.22 30.23 -12.25
C PRO A 853 6.01 29.85 -13.12
N GLY A 854 5.22 30.84 -13.53
CA GLY A 854 4.02 30.64 -14.33
C GLY A 854 2.87 29.95 -13.58
N TYR A 855 2.83 30.05 -12.26
CA TYR A 855 1.65 29.75 -11.46
C TYR A 855 0.90 31.04 -11.16
N THR A 856 -0.41 31.03 -11.37
CA THR A 856 -1.29 32.21 -11.25
C THR A 856 -2.41 31.98 -10.24
N LYS A 857 -2.95 33.06 -9.69
CA LYS A 857 -4.08 33.03 -8.75
C LYS A 857 -5.38 32.87 -9.55
N PRO A 858 -6.18 31.80 -9.36
CA PRO A 858 -7.47 31.68 -10.02
C PRO A 858 -8.48 32.72 -9.47
N GLU A 859 -9.25 33.32 -10.38
CA GLU A 859 -10.45 34.10 -10.07
C GLU A 859 -11.67 33.17 -9.99
N PHE A 860 -12.50 33.27 -8.93
CA PHE A 860 -13.67 32.39 -8.76
C PHE A 860 -14.99 33.11 -9.05
N THR A 861 -15.78 32.52 -9.95
CA THR A 861 -17.14 33.00 -10.27
C THR A 861 -18.23 32.05 -9.81
N ASP A 862 -19.42 32.61 -9.63
CA ASP A 862 -20.64 31.86 -9.34
C ASP A 862 -21.24 31.29 -10.65
N ASP A 863 -20.94 31.93 -11.78
CA ASP A 863 -21.20 31.44 -13.14
C ASP A 863 -20.37 30.20 -13.48
N THR A 864 -20.97 29.23 -14.18
CA THR A 864 -20.27 28.00 -14.58
C THR A 864 -19.42 28.23 -15.83
N CYS A 865 -18.14 28.53 -15.62
CA CYS A 865 -17.15 28.68 -16.69
C CYS A 865 -15.80 28.02 -16.37
N ILE A 866 -15.00 27.75 -17.39
CA ILE A 866 -13.57 27.45 -17.28
C ILE A 866 -12.87 28.27 -18.37
N ALA A 867 -12.23 29.37 -17.99
CA ALA A 867 -11.40 30.19 -18.86
C ALA A 867 -9.95 30.16 -18.34
N VAL A 868 -9.02 29.71 -19.16
CA VAL A 868 -7.61 29.51 -18.80
C VAL A 868 -6.74 29.92 -19.98
N GLU A 869 -5.82 30.86 -19.76
CA GLU A 869 -4.85 31.30 -20.76
C GLU A 869 -3.47 30.68 -20.47
N LYS A 870 -2.85 30.13 -21.51
CA LYS A 870 -1.57 29.41 -21.47
C LYS A 870 -1.46 28.37 -20.34
N GLY A 871 -2.54 27.61 -20.13
CA GLY A 871 -2.58 26.53 -19.15
C GLY A 871 -1.59 25.40 -19.49
N ARG A 872 -1.03 24.75 -18.46
CA ARG A 872 -0.03 23.68 -18.59
C ARG A 872 -0.40 22.47 -17.73
N HIS A 873 0.00 21.26 -18.13
CA HIS A 873 -0.39 20.04 -17.41
C HIS A 873 0.46 19.87 -16.14
N PRO A 874 -0.12 19.92 -14.90
CA PRO A 874 0.64 20.05 -13.66
C PRO A 874 1.70 18.96 -13.42
N MET A 875 1.34 17.70 -13.64
CA MET A 875 2.25 16.57 -13.47
C MET A 875 3.32 16.48 -14.57
N VAL A 876 2.94 16.65 -15.83
CA VAL A 876 3.83 16.49 -16.99
C VAL A 876 4.91 17.57 -17.00
N GLU A 877 4.59 18.82 -16.62
CA GLU A 877 5.57 19.89 -16.46
C GLU A 877 6.71 19.54 -15.48
N GLN A 878 6.42 18.79 -14.41
CA GLN A 878 7.42 18.36 -13.42
C GLN A 878 8.17 17.07 -13.80
N LEU A 879 7.79 16.41 -14.91
CA LEU A 879 8.39 15.15 -15.38
C LEU A 879 9.20 15.29 -16.67
N LEU A 880 8.89 16.30 -17.51
CA LEU A 880 9.64 16.57 -18.73
C LEU A 880 11.01 17.23 -18.46
N LEU A 881 11.95 16.97 -19.37
CA LEU A 881 13.24 17.68 -19.45
C LEU A 881 13.22 18.85 -20.44
N GLU A 882 12.15 18.95 -21.24
CA GLU A 882 11.90 19.96 -22.27
C GLU A 882 10.61 20.73 -21.91
N SER A 883 10.42 21.92 -22.48
CA SER A 883 9.27 22.77 -22.12
C SER A 883 7.94 22.16 -22.59
N TYR A 884 6.96 22.05 -21.70
CA TYR A 884 5.58 21.75 -22.07
C TYR A 884 4.99 22.91 -22.92
N VAL A 885 4.19 22.58 -23.93
CA VAL A 885 3.49 23.58 -24.78
C VAL A 885 2.21 24.03 -24.07
N PRO A 886 2.09 25.31 -23.69
CA PRO A 886 0.90 25.82 -23.03
C PRO A 886 -0.30 25.86 -23.99
N ASN A 887 -1.50 25.69 -23.46
CA ASN A 887 -2.75 25.61 -24.23
C ASN A 887 -3.87 26.41 -23.56
N ASP A 888 -4.64 27.14 -24.36
CA ASP A 888 -5.78 27.93 -23.92
C ASP A 888 -7.05 27.07 -23.78
N THR A 889 -8.00 27.50 -22.94
CA THR A 889 -9.32 26.86 -22.78
C THR A 889 -10.37 27.91 -22.48
N ALA A 890 -11.52 27.84 -23.16
CA ALA A 890 -12.63 28.75 -22.93
C ALA A 890 -13.97 28.00 -23.03
N LEU A 891 -14.57 27.73 -21.87
CA LEU A 891 -15.88 27.10 -21.67
C LEU A 891 -16.76 28.00 -20.80
N ASN A 892 -18.04 28.16 -21.15
CA ASN A 892 -19.01 28.96 -20.37
C ASN A 892 -20.46 28.50 -20.66
N ALA A 893 -21.32 28.50 -19.63
CA ALA A 893 -22.72 28.07 -19.69
C ALA A 893 -23.56 28.78 -20.78
N ASP A 894 -23.41 30.10 -20.91
CA ASP A 894 -24.17 30.95 -21.84
C ASP A 894 -23.48 31.12 -23.20
N GLY A 895 -22.32 30.49 -23.39
CA GLY A 895 -21.59 30.45 -24.65
C GLY A 895 -21.24 29.01 -25.01
N THR A 896 -19.95 28.78 -25.30
CA THR A 896 -19.45 27.43 -25.59
C THR A 896 -19.46 26.54 -24.35
N ARG A 897 -20.44 25.66 -24.27
CA ARG A 897 -20.53 24.60 -23.24
C ARG A 897 -19.71 23.37 -23.59
N ALA A 898 -19.50 23.10 -24.87
CA ALA A 898 -18.82 21.89 -25.33
C ALA A 898 -17.73 22.15 -26.37
N LEU A 899 -16.61 21.44 -26.21
CA LEU A 899 -15.56 21.32 -27.23
C LEU A 899 -15.55 19.90 -27.81
N LEU A 900 -15.74 19.80 -29.13
CA LEU A 900 -15.54 18.57 -29.89
C LEU A 900 -14.08 18.51 -30.36
N ILE A 901 -13.29 17.63 -29.76
CA ILE A 901 -11.85 17.55 -29.92
C ILE A 901 -11.51 16.43 -30.90
N THR A 902 -10.89 16.79 -32.02
CA THR A 902 -10.56 15.87 -33.12
C THR A 902 -9.06 15.72 -33.35
N GLY A 903 -8.66 14.71 -34.11
CA GLY A 903 -7.30 14.57 -34.62
C GLY A 903 -6.41 13.55 -33.87
N PRO A 904 -5.08 13.71 -33.91
CA PRO A 904 -4.11 12.66 -33.64
C PRO A 904 -4.09 12.13 -32.20
N ASN A 905 -3.91 10.80 -31.98
CA ASN A 905 -3.70 10.25 -30.63
C ASN A 905 -2.31 10.58 -30.07
N MET A 906 -1.29 10.75 -30.93
CA MET A 906 0.05 11.17 -30.50
C MET A 906 0.22 12.70 -30.35
N GLY A 907 -0.75 13.51 -30.78
CA GLY A 907 -0.64 14.97 -30.75
C GLY A 907 -1.05 15.64 -29.44
N GLY A 908 -1.18 14.88 -28.34
CA GLY A 908 -1.41 15.44 -26.99
C GLY A 908 -2.86 15.63 -26.53
N LYS A 909 -3.88 15.17 -27.28
CA LYS A 909 -5.31 15.31 -26.91
C LYS A 909 -5.61 14.96 -25.46
N SER A 910 -5.21 13.76 -25.02
CA SER A 910 -5.49 13.27 -23.67
C SER A 910 -4.77 14.09 -22.60
N SER A 911 -3.59 14.65 -22.90
CA SER A 911 -2.86 15.56 -22.01
C SER A 911 -3.58 16.90 -21.86
N TYR A 912 -4.05 17.50 -22.96
CA TYR A 912 -4.85 18.73 -22.94
C TYR A 912 -6.14 18.55 -22.12
N VAL A 913 -6.87 17.45 -22.34
CA VAL A 913 -8.14 17.21 -21.64
C VAL A 913 -7.95 16.90 -20.15
N ARG A 914 -6.93 16.12 -19.79
CA ARG A 914 -6.53 15.93 -18.38
C ARG A 914 -6.12 17.25 -17.73
N GLN A 915 -5.34 18.09 -18.43
CA GLN A 915 -4.93 19.41 -17.95
C GLN A 915 -6.13 20.28 -17.54
N VAL A 916 -7.19 20.36 -18.35
CA VAL A 916 -8.36 21.21 -18.03
C VAL A 916 -9.01 20.78 -16.72
N ALA A 917 -9.25 19.48 -16.53
CA ALA A 917 -9.81 18.95 -15.28
C ALA A 917 -8.86 19.13 -14.09
N LEU A 918 -7.56 18.87 -14.27
CA LEU A 918 -6.56 19.02 -13.21
C LEU A 918 -6.40 20.48 -12.77
N ILE A 919 -6.47 21.45 -13.68
CA ILE A 919 -6.45 22.89 -13.34
C ILE A 919 -7.70 23.29 -12.55
N ALA A 920 -8.89 22.84 -12.95
CA ALA A 920 -10.12 23.10 -12.20
C ALA A 920 -10.10 22.47 -10.79
N ILE A 921 -9.63 21.22 -10.67
CA ILE A 921 -9.44 20.52 -9.40
C ILE A 921 -8.42 21.26 -8.51
N MET A 922 -7.26 21.67 -9.05
CA MET A 922 -6.26 22.46 -8.30
C MET A 922 -6.82 23.80 -7.83
N GLY A 923 -7.62 24.47 -8.67
CA GLY A 923 -8.35 25.68 -8.32
C GLY A 923 -9.24 25.46 -7.10
N GLN A 924 -10.16 24.47 -7.15
CA GLN A 924 -11.07 24.16 -6.04
C GLN A 924 -10.42 23.46 -4.83
N ILE A 925 -9.17 23.02 -4.90
CA ILE A 925 -8.35 22.68 -3.72
C ILE A 925 -7.89 23.96 -2.98
N GLY A 926 -7.89 25.12 -3.64
CA GLY A 926 -7.36 26.38 -3.15
C GLY A 926 -5.88 26.57 -3.46
N SER A 927 -5.40 25.96 -4.55
CA SER A 927 -4.05 26.14 -5.06
C SER A 927 -4.02 27.23 -6.13
N TYR A 928 -2.86 27.87 -6.28
CA TYR A 928 -2.51 28.53 -7.54
C TYR A 928 -2.37 27.47 -8.65
N VAL A 929 -2.63 27.84 -9.89
CA VAL A 929 -2.69 26.93 -11.05
C VAL A 929 -1.63 27.27 -12.10
N PRO A 930 -1.07 26.28 -12.83
CA PRO A 930 -0.04 26.52 -13.85
C PRO A 930 -0.64 27.09 -15.14
N ALA A 931 -0.89 28.39 -15.15
CA ALA A 931 -1.46 29.17 -16.26
C ALA A 931 -0.95 30.62 -16.18
N GLU A 932 -1.18 31.41 -17.23
CA GLU A 932 -0.92 32.86 -17.20
C GLU A 932 -2.09 33.60 -16.54
N SER A 933 -3.31 33.30 -16.96
CA SER A 933 -4.55 33.68 -16.27
C SER A 933 -5.50 32.49 -16.12
N ALA A 934 -6.35 32.51 -15.10
CA ALA A 934 -7.36 31.48 -14.87
C ALA A 934 -8.58 32.06 -14.16
N LYS A 935 -9.76 31.81 -14.71
CA LYS A 935 -11.08 32.18 -14.16
C LYS A 935 -11.97 30.94 -14.17
N LEU A 936 -12.39 30.52 -12.97
CA LEU A 936 -12.99 29.22 -12.71
C LEU A 936 -14.35 29.39 -12.01
N GLY A 937 -15.39 28.85 -12.62
CA GLY A 937 -16.68 28.63 -11.99
C GLY A 937 -16.61 27.49 -10.98
N MET A 938 -17.41 27.56 -9.93
CA MET A 938 -17.47 26.50 -8.91
C MET A 938 -18.18 25.24 -9.43
N LEU A 939 -17.41 24.25 -9.87
CA LEU A 939 -17.92 22.96 -10.36
C LEU A 939 -18.37 22.06 -9.20
N ASP A 940 -19.41 21.26 -9.39
CA ASP A 940 -19.91 20.31 -8.37
C ASP A 940 -19.30 18.90 -8.48
N ALA A 941 -18.97 18.48 -9.68
CA ALA A 941 -18.38 17.19 -9.98
C ALA A 941 -17.46 17.25 -11.22
N VAL A 942 -16.49 16.34 -11.27
CA VAL A 942 -15.74 16.03 -12.49
C VAL A 942 -15.97 14.55 -12.82
N PHE A 943 -16.40 14.30 -14.05
CA PHE A 943 -16.65 12.97 -14.58
C PHE A 943 -15.75 12.71 -15.78
N THR A 944 -14.97 11.63 -15.75
CA THR A 944 -14.17 11.20 -16.91
C THR A 944 -14.51 9.79 -17.34
N ARG A 945 -14.65 9.60 -18.66
CA ARG A 945 -14.79 8.31 -19.34
C ARG A 945 -13.60 8.19 -20.31
N MET A 946 -12.42 7.82 -19.80
CA MET A 946 -11.16 7.81 -20.56
C MET A 946 -10.56 6.41 -20.70
N GLY A 947 -9.86 6.17 -21.82
CA GLY A 947 -9.15 4.91 -22.10
C GLY A 947 -10.06 3.72 -22.42
N ALA A 948 -9.46 2.53 -22.47
CA ALA A 948 -10.14 1.25 -22.65
C ALA A 948 -9.84 0.35 -21.45
N PHE A 949 -10.78 0.24 -20.53
CA PHE A 949 -10.67 -0.61 -19.34
C PHE A 949 -11.48 -1.89 -19.57
N ASP A 950 -10.79 -2.94 -20.00
CA ASP A 950 -11.41 -4.23 -20.30
C ASP A 950 -11.65 -4.99 -19.00
N ASN A 951 -12.91 -5.05 -18.55
CA ASN A 951 -13.29 -5.77 -17.32
C ASN A 951 -13.33 -7.31 -17.54
N MET A 952 -12.19 -7.88 -17.92
CA MET A 952 -12.03 -9.30 -18.27
C MET A 952 -12.48 -10.28 -17.16
N LEU A 953 -12.63 -9.82 -15.91
CA LEU A 953 -13.05 -10.61 -14.75
C LEU A 953 -14.58 -10.74 -14.60
N THR A 954 -15.35 -9.90 -15.28
CA THR A 954 -16.81 -10.09 -15.38
C THR A 954 -17.21 -10.90 -16.60
N GLY A 955 -16.40 -10.87 -17.67
CA GLY A 955 -16.71 -11.47 -18.96
C GLY A 955 -17.65 -10.61 -19.82
N GLU A 956 -17.83 -9.34 -19.43
CA GLU A 956 -18.70 -8.39 -20.11
C GLU A 956 -18.03 -7.78 -21.34
N SER A 957 -18.83 -7.38 -22.32
CA SER A 957 -18.32 -6.60 -23.46
C SER A 957 -17.79 -5.26 -22.98
N THR A 958 -16.62 -4.86 -23.48
CA THR A 958 -15.95 -3.59 -23.17
C THR A 958 -16.87 -2.39 -23.46
N PHE A 959 -17.72 -2.53 -24.48
CA PHE A 959 -18.76 -1.56 -24.84
C PHE A 959 -19.92 -1.47 -23.83
N MET A 960 -20.27 -2.56 -23.14
CA MET A 960 -21.33 -2.56 -22.12
C MET A 960 -20.88 -1.77 -20.87
N VAL A 961 -19.63 -1.94 -20.46
CA VAL A 961 -19.02 -1.16 -19.37
C VAL A 961 -19.02 0.32 -19.74
N GLU A 962 -18.51 0.67 -20.91
CA GLU A 962 -18.48 2.04 -21.45
C GLU A 962 -19.86 2.71 -21.53
N LEU A 963 -20.90 1.98 -21.93
CA LEU A 963 -22.27 2.49 -21.92
C LEU A 963 -22.85 2.63 -20.50
N SER A 964 -22.50 1.74 -19.55
CA SER A 964 -22.92 1.90 -18.16
C SER A 964 -22.25 3.12 -17.51
N GLU A 965 -20.93 3.27 -17.67
CA GLU A 965 -20.18 4.46 -17.25
C GLU A 965 -20.85 5.74 -17.76
N THR A 966 -21.15 5.77 -19.07
CA THR A 966 -21.80 6.92 -19.72
C THR A 966 -23.21 7.14 -19.18
N ALA A 967 -23.99 6.08 -18.98
CA ALA A 967 -25.34 6.18 -18.43
C ALA A 967 -25.36 6.66 -16.98
N ASP A 968 -24.36 6.31 -16.16
CA ASP A 968 -24.24 6.78 -14.77
C ASP A 968 -23.76 8.25 -14.71
N ILE A 969 -22.84 8.66 -15.59
CA ILE A 969 -22.49 10.07 -15.79
C ILE A 969 -23.74 10.88 -16.18
N LEU A 970 -24.56 10.40 -17.12
CA LEU A 970 -25.79 11.08 -17.55
C LEU A 970 -26.88 11.17 -16.47
N LYS A 971 -26.83 10.34 -15.41
CA LYS A 971 -27.75 10.42 -14.25
C LYS A 971 -27.23 11.39 -13.17
N GLN A 972 -25.91 11.48 -13.01
CA GLN A 972 -25.28 12.25 -11.92
C GLN A 972 -24.86 13.67 -12.33
N ALA A 973 -24.56 13.91 -13.61
CA ALA A 973 -24.08 15.20 -14.10
C ALA A 973 -25.15 16.29 -14.06
N THR A 974 -24.74 17.49 -13.64
CA THR A 974 -25.59 18.68 -13.55
C THR A 974 -25.08 19.79 -14.50
N PRO A 975 -25.79 20.92 -14.65
CA PRO A 975 -25.28 22.08 -15.38
C PRO A 975 -23.96 22.66 -14.82
N ARG A 976 -23.55 22.29 -13.59
CA ARG A 976 -22.29 22.71 -12.95
C ARG A 976 -21.16 21.67 -13.07
N SER A 977 -21.41 20.50 -13.64
CA SER A 977 -20.42 19.44 -13.73
C SER A 977 -19.51 19.59 -14.96
N LEU A 978 -18.25 19.17 -14.84
CA LEU A 978 -17.35 18.99 -15.98
C LEU A 978 -17.35 17.51 -16.41
N VAL A 979 -17.69 17.25 -17.67
CA VAL A 979 -17.79 15.91 -18.26
C VAL A 979 -16.76 15.74 -19.37
N ILE A 980 -15.95 14.69 -19.27
CA ILE A 980 -14.94 14.28 -20.24
C ILE A 980 -15.33 12.93 -20.81
N LEU A 981 -15.55 12.86 -22.13
CA LEU A 981 -15.86 11.62 -22.85
C LEU A 981 -14.79 11.38 -23.93
N ASP A 982 -14.05 10.27 -23.81
CA ASP A 982 -12.96 9.90 -24.72
C ASP A 982 -13.33 8.64 -25.52
N GLU A 983 -13.27 8.76 -26.85
CA GLU A 983 -13.54 7.70 -27.82
C GLU A 983 -14.82 6.88 -27.56
N LEU A 984 -15.91 7.56 -27.17
CA LEU A 984 -17.24 6.97 -26.97
C LEU A 984 -17.77 6.38 -28.29
N GLY A 985 -18.22 5.13 -28.24
CA GLY A 985 -18.75 4.37 -29.38
C GLY A 985 -17.73 3.42 -30.02
N ARG A 986 -16.44 3.48 -29.66
CA ARG A 986 -15.38 2.69 -30.33
C ARG A 986 -15.56 1.17 -30.25
N GLY A 987 -16.30 0.68 -29.24
CA GLY A 987 -16.52 -0.75 -28.98
C GLY A 987 -17.64 -1.41 -29.80
N THR A 988 -18.28 -0.71 -30.73
CA THR A 988 -19.41 -1.23 -31.53
C THR A 988 -19.26 -0.90 -33.03
N SER A 989 -20.29 -1.19 -33.84
CA SER A 989 -20.30 -0.86 -35.27
C SER A 989 -20.15 0.65 -35.48
N THR A 990 -19.50 1.05 -36.58
CA THR A 990 -19.28 2.47 -36.88
C THR A 990 -20.58 3.27 -37.04
N HIS A 991 -21.69 2.61 -37.39
CA HIS A 991 -22.99 3.27 -37.50
C HIS A 991 -23.61 3.51 -36.12
N ASP A 992 -23.61 2.49 -35.26
CA ASP A 992 -24.19 2.58 -33.92
C ASP A 992 -23.35 3.48 -33.00
N GLY A 993 -22.02 3.38 -33.08
CA GLY A 993 -21.09 4.21 -32.32
C GLY A 993 -21.21 5.70 -32.66
N VAL A 994 -21.33 6.04 -33.95
CA VAL A 994 -21.60 7.42 -34.40
C VAL A 994 -22.96 7.92 -33.90
N ALA A 995 -24.02 7.09 -34.02
CA ALA A 995 -25.36 7.48 -33.61
C ALA A 995 -25.46 7.72 -32.09
N ILE A 996 -24.88 6.83 -31.28
CA ILE A 996 -24.84 6.95 -29.82
C ILE A 996 -23.98 8.14 -29.39
N ALA A 997 -22.78 8.31 -29.95
CA ALA A 997 -21.91 9.44 -29.65
C ALA A 997 -22.58 10.78 -29.98
N GLN A 998 -23.28 10.88 -31.12
CA GLN A 998 -24.04 12.07 -31.50
C GLN A 998 -25.21 12.34 -30.55
N ALA A 999 -25.98 11.30 -30.18
CA ALA A 999 -27.12 11.44 -29.27
C ALA A 999 -26.70 11.86 -27.84
N VAL A 1000 -25.62 11.27 -27.31
CA VAL A 1000 -25.07 11.64 -26.00
C VAL A 1000 -24.54 13.07 -26.01
N LEU A 1001 -23.83 13.49 -27.06
CA LEU A 1001 -23.36 14.87 -27.19
C LEU A 1001 -24.51 15.88 -27.27
N ASP A 1002 -25.61 15.56 -27.97
CA ASP A 1002 -26.77 16.44 -28.08
C ASP A 1002 -27.49 16.59 -26.73
N TYR A 1003 -27.66 15.46 -26.02
CA TYR A 1003 -28.24 15.43 -24.68
C TYR A 1003 -27.41 16.21 -23.66
N MET A 1004 -26.08 16.07 -23.69
CA MET A 1004 -25.16 16.86 -22.86
C MET A 1004 -25.33 18.38 -23.11
N VAL A 1005 -25.31 18.81 -24.37
CA VAL A 1005 -25.32 20.25 -24.72
C VAL A 1005 -26.70 20.89 -24.55
N ARG A 1006 -27.80 20.18 -24.85
CA ARG A 1006 -29.18 20.72 -24.78
C ARG A 1006 -29.88 20.48 -23.44
N GLN A 1007 -29.80 19.27 -22.88
CA GLN A 1007 -30.61 18.86 -21.72
C GLN A 1007 -29.86 19.10 -20.41
N ILE A 1008 -28.66 18.52 -20.24
CA ILE A 1008 -27.87 18.69 -19.01
C ILE A 1008 -27.25 20.09 -18.95
N ARG A 1009 -26.81 20.64 -20.10
CA ARG A 1009 -26.11 21.94 -20.23
C ARG A 1009 -24.83 22.05 -19.38
N GLY A 1010 -24.23 20.93 -18.99
CA GLY A 1010 -22.94 20.88 -18.29
C GLY A 1010 -21.74 21.15 -19.21
N LEU A 1011 -20.59 21.47 -18.62
CA LEU A 1011 -19.37 21.73 -19.37
C LEU A 1011 -18.81 20.40 -19.92
N THR A 1012 -18.53 20.33 -21.22
CA THR A 1012 -18.23 19.04 -21.89
C THR A 1012 -16.96 19.12 -22.75
N LEU A 1013 -16.05 18.16 -22.56
CA LEU A 1013 -14.93 17.90 -23.47
C LEU A 1013 -15.15 16.53 -24.12
N PHE A 1014 -15.47 16.53 -25.41
CA PHE A 1014 -15.83 15.33 -26.16
C PHE A 1014 -14.75 15.01 -27.19
N ILE A 1015 -13.94 13.99 -26.94
CA ILE A 1015 -12.87 13.56 -27.86
C ILE A 1015 -13.44 12.50 -28.81
N THR A 1016 -13.27 12.67 -30.13
CA THR A 1016 -13.73 11.67 -31.10
C THR A 1016 -12.88 11.55 -32.36
N HIS A 1017 -12.88 10.35 -32.94
CA HIS A 1017 -12.41 10.07 -34.30
C HIS A 1017 -13.54 10.19 -35.34
N TYR A 1018 -14.80 10.30 -34.90
CA TYR A 1018 -15.95 10.40 -35.80
C TYR A 1018 -16.05 11.79 -36.42
N GLN A 1019 -15.30 11.99 -37.50
CA GLN A 1019 -15.29 13.24 -38.28
C GLN A 1019 -16.68 13.75 -38.67
N HIS A 1020 -17.68 12.87 -38.79
CA HIS A 1020 -19.07 13.24 -39.06
C HIS A 1020 -19.75 14.03 -37.92
N LEU A 1021 -19.34 13.86 -36.66
CA LEU A 1021 -19.87 14.67 -35.54
C LEU A 1021 -19.46 16.14 -35.68
N SER A 1022 -18.39 16.48 -36.40
CA SER A 1022 -17.99 17.88 -36.60
C SER A 1022 -19.05 18.73 -37.34
N ALA A 1023 -19.89 18.12 -38.17
CA ALA A 1023 -21.01 18.80 -38.83
C ALA A 1023 -22.09 19.23 -37.82
N MET A 1024 -22.20 18.54 -36.68
CA MET A 1024 -23.18 18.83 -35.63
C MET A 1024 -22.99 20.21 -35.00
N ALA A 1025 -21.76 20.76 -34.99
CA ALA A 1025 -21.50 22.12 -34.54
C ALA A 1025 -22.27 23.19 -35.34
N LYS A 1026 -22.58 22.93 -36.63
CA LYS A 1026 -23.47 23.81 -37.43
C LYS A 1026 -24.90 23.87 -36.85
N SER A 1027 -25.35 22.88 -36.05
CA SER A 1027 -26.70 22.85 -35.49
C SER A 1027 -26.88 23.66 -34.19
N PHE A 1028 -25.81 24.29 -33.69
CA PHE A 1028 -25.80 25.15 -32.49
C PHE A 1028 -25.45 26.60 -32.87
N PRO A 1029 -26.42 27.42 -33.33
CA PRO A 1029 -26.15 28.76 -33.88
C PRO A 1029 -25.46 29.70 -32.88
N ASN A 1030 -25.68 29.50 -31.58
CA ASN A 1030 -25.07 30.26 -30.49
C ASN A 1030 -23.63 29.82 -30.16
N ARG A 1031 -22.98 28.98 -30.98
CA ARG A 1031 -21.62 28.42 -30.77
C ARG A 1031 -21.44 27.65 -29.46
N GLU A 1032 -22.51 26.99 -29.03
CA GLU A 1032 -22.57 26.21 -27.79
C GLU A 1032 -21.70 24.95 -27.85
N LEU A 1033 -21.52 24.43 -29.07
CA LEU A 1033 -20.56 23.39 -29.44
C LEU A 1033 -19.53 23.99 -30.42
N ARG A 1034 -18.23 23.91 -30.10
CA ARG A 1034 -17.13 24.30 -31.01
C ARG A 1034 -16.26 23.10 -31.38
N ASN A 1035 -15.84 23.04 -32.64
CA ASN A 1035 -14.86 22.07 -33.11
C ASN A 1035 -13.44 22.59 -32.84
N VAL A 1036 -12.59 21.74 -32.28
CA VAL A 1036 -11.16 22.00 -32.10
C VAL A 1036 -10.33 20.76 -32.48
N HIS A 1037 -9.04 20.97 -32.72
CA HIS A 1037 -8.08 19.91 -33.02
C HIS A 1037 -6.68 20.24 -32.48
N MET A 1038 -5.82 19.23 -32.34
CA MET A 1038 -4.39 19.47 -32.09
C MET A 1038 -3.70 19.83 -33.41
N LYS A 1039 -2.98 20.96 -33.44
CA LYS A 1039 -2.22 21.41 -34.61
C LYS A 1039 -1.02 20.51 -34.90
N PHE A 1040 -0.71 20.38 -36.18
CA PHE A 1040 0.46 19.70 -36.70
C PHE A 1040 0.92 20.40 -37.99
N GLU A 1041 2.21 20.31 -38.29
CA GLU A 1041 2.79 20.79 -39.55
C GLU A 1041 3.23 19.60 -40.40
N GLU A 1042 2.92 19.64 -41.70
CA GLU A 1042 3.40 18.67 -42.70
C GLU A 1042 4.52 19.29 -43.52
N SER A 1043 5.69 18.65 -43.54
CA SER A 1043 6.86 19.12 -44.29
C SER A 1043 6.62 18.98 -45.80
N ALA A 1044 6.57 20.10 -46.52
CA ALA A 1044 6.18 20.16 -47.93
C ALA A 1044 7.29 19.76 -48.94
N ASP A 1045 8.44 19.25 -48.47
CA ASP A 1045 9.53 18.83 -49.34
C ASP A 1045 9.27 17.43 -49.95
N ARG A 1046 9.35 17.35 -51.28
CA ARG A 1046 8.76 16.28 -52.12
C ARG A 1046 9.39 14.88 -52.00
N HIS A 1047 10.22 14.63 -50.99
CA HIS A 1047 10.88 13.33 -50.78
C HIS A 1047 10.69 12.73 -49.39
N ASP A 1048 10.38 13.53 -48.36
CA ASP A 1048 10.06 13.04 -47.02
C ASP A 1048 8.93 13.90 -46.40
N GLU A 1049 7.69 13.41 -46.51
CA GLU A 1049 6.50 13.97 -45.82
C GLU A 1049 6.59 13.70 -44.30
N GLU A 1050 7.49 14.40 -43.59
CA GLU A 1050 7.65 14.34 -42.13
C GLU A 1050 6.64 15.26 -41.43
N ILE A 1051 5.92 14.72 -40.43
CA ILE A 1051 4.95 15.48 -39.62
C ILE A 1051 5.58 15.89 -38.29
N THR A 1052 5.49 17.18 -37.96
CA THR A 1052 5.79 17.70 -36.62
C THR A 1052 4.50 17.98 -35.86
N PHE A 1053 4.33 17.34 -34.69
CA PHE A 1053 3.23 17.68 -33.78
C PHE A 1053 3.57 18.95 -33.01
N LEU A 1054 2.71 19.98 -33.09
CA LEU A 1054 2.93 21.24 -32.38
C LEU A 1054 2.44 21.21 -30.92
N TYR A 1055 1.59 20.23 -30.56
CA TYR A 1055 0.96 20.09 -29.24
C TYR A 1055 0.10 21.29 -28.79
N GLU A 1056 -0.22 22.19 -29.71
CA GLU A 1056 -1.10 23.35 -29.52
C GLU A 1056 -2.53 23.03 -30.02
N VAL A 1057 -3.56 23.52 -29.35
CA VAL A 1057 -4.96 23.43 -29.79
C VAL A 1057 -5.27 24.53 -30.81
N GLY A 1058 -5.97 24.17 -31.89
CA GLY A 1058 -6.52 25.09 -32.89
C GLY A 1058 -8.02 24.92 -33.09
N GLU A 1059 -8.72 25.99 -33.45
CA GLU A 1059 -10.13 25.91 -33.89
C GLU A 1059 -10.26 25.12 -35.19
N GLY A 1060 -11.43 24.51 -35.41
CA GLY A 1060 -11.73 23.75 -36.62
C GLY A 1060 -11.52 22.25 -36.45
N VAL A 1061 -11.37 21.55 -37.58
CA VAL A 1061 -11.41 20.09 -37.68
C VAL A 1061 -10.11 19.57 -38.28
N ALA A 1062 -9.55 18.49 -37.73
CA ALA A 1062 -8.36 17.86 -38.29
C ALA A 1062 -8.64 17.25 -39.68
N HIS A 1063 -8.10 17.86 -40.74
CA HIS A 1063 -8.30 17.42 -42.13
C HIS A 1063 -7.30 16.32 -42.56
N ARG A 1064 -7.85 15.16 -42.96
CA ARG A 1064 -7.22 14.05 -43.72
C ARG A 1064 -6.01 13.30 -43.11
N SER A 1065 -5.78 12.11 -43.69
CA SER A 1065 -4.56 11.28 -43.75
C SER A 1065 -3.74 10.87 -42.51
N TYR A 1066 -3.94 11.44 -41.31
CA TYR A 1066 -3.10 11.19 -40.11
C TYR A 1066 -2.66 9.72 -39.90
N GLY A 1067 -3.59 8.77 -39.95
CA GLY A 1067 -3.29 7.35 -39.70
C GLY A 1067 -2.30 6.72 -40.69
N LEU A 1068 -2.31 7.17 -41.96
CA LEU A 1068 -1.36 6.71 -42.98
C LEU A 1068 0.03 7.30 -42.75
N ASN A 1069 0.09 8.54 -42.29
CA ASN A 1069 1.34 9.25 -42.03
C ASN A 1069 2.01 8.73 -40.73
N VAL A 1070 1.23 8.30 -39.72
CA VAL A 1070 1.77 7.53 -38.58
C VAL A 1070 2.19 6.11 -38.97
N ALA A 1071 1.45 5.44 -39.84
CA ALA A 1071 1.87 4.14 -40.39
C ALA A 1071 3.22 4.25 -41.14
N ARG A 1072 3.49 5.39 -41.81
CA ARG A 1072 4.81 5.71 -42.38
C ARG A 1072 5.89 5.88 -41.30
N LEU A 1073 5.65 6.63 -40.23
CA LEU A 1073 6.57 6.78 -39.10
C LEU A 1073 6.88 5.43 -38.41
N ALA A 1074 5.88 4.54 -38.34
CA ALA A 1074 6.03 3.16 -37.88
C ALA A 1074 6.75 2.23 -38.89
N ASN A 1075 7.29 2.78 -39.99
CA ASN A 1075 8.04 2.08 -41.04
C ASN A 1075 7.25 0.95 -41.75
N LEU A 1076 5.92 1.08 -41.89
CA LEU A 1076 5.17 0.18 -42.76
C LEU A 1076 5.56 0.36 -44.25
N PRO A 1077 5.51 -0.72 -45.07
CA PRO A 1077 5.96 -0.66 -46.46
C PRO A 1077 5.18 0.36 -47.30
N ALA A 1078 5.88 1.17 -48.10
CA ALA A 1078 5.26 2.21 -48.94
C ALA A 1078 4.14 1.65 -49.83
N SER A 1079 4.34 0.49 -50.46
CA SER A 1079 3.32 -0.19 -51.28
C SER A 1079 2.04 -0.56 -50.52
N LEU A 1080 2.11 -0.81 -49.21
CA LEU A 1080 0.94 -1.02 -48.35
C LEU A 1080 0.25 0.32 -48.04
N LEU A 1081 1.03 1.38 -47.77
CA LEU A 1081 0.52 2.73 -47.53
C LEU A 1081 -0.20 3.30 -48.77
N ASP A 1082 0.33 3.06 -49.97
CA ASP A 1082 -0.27 3.51 -51.23
C ASP A 1082 -1.63 2.82 -51.48
N VAL A 1083 -1.70 1.49 -51.28
CA VAL A 1083 -2.96 0.73 -51.35
C VAL A 1083 -3.95 1.21 -50.28
N ALA A 1084 -3.49 1.49 -49.06
CA ALA A 1084 -4.34 2.02 -47.99
C ALA A 1084 -4.85 3.45 -48.28
N LYS A 1085 -4.02 4.31 -48.89
CA LYS A 1085 -4.36 5.66 -49.36
C LYS A 1085 -5.43 5.61 -50.46
N GLN A 1086 -5.28 4.69 -51.42
CA GLN A 1086 -6.29 4.42 -52.44
C GLN A 1086 -7.61 3.93 -51.80
N LYS A 1087 -7.56 2.91 -50.94
CA LYS A 1087 -8.76 2.33 -50.29
C LYS A 1087 -9.49 3.31 -49.37
N SER A 1088 -8.77 4.18 -48.68
CA SER A 1088 -9.35 5.27 -47.89
C SER A 1088 -10.10 6.27 -48.78
N SER A 1089 -9.50 6.64 -49.93
CA SER A 1089 -10.11 7.56 -50.90
C SER A 1089 -11.34 6.95 -51.59
N GLU A 1090 -11.27 5.67 -52.00
CA GLU A 1090 -12.42 4.92 -52.53
C GLU A 1090 -13.60 4.86 -51.54
N LEU A 1091 -13.31 4.69 -50.25
CA LEU A 1091 -14.33 4.63 -49.20
C LEU A 1091 -14.94 6.01 -48.91
N GLU A 1092 -14.13 7.06 -48.85
CA GLU A 1092 -14.57 8.46 -48.70
C GLU A 1092 -15.53 8.84 -49.84
N GLU A 1093 -15.13 8.58 -51.10
CA GLU A 1093 -15.99 8.80 -52.26
C GLU A 1093 -17.27 7.94 -52.23
N LYS A 1094 -17.18 6.65 -51.89
CA LYS A 1094 -18.34 5.76 -51.84
C LYS A 1094 -19.36 6.20 -50.79
N ILE A 1095 -18.91 6.80 -49.69
CA ILE A 1095 -19.77 7.41 -48.66
C ILE A 1095 -20.36 8.74 -49.17
N ARG A 1096 -19.55 9.63 -49.77
CA ARG A 1096 -20.01 10.93 -50.32
C ARG A 1096 -21.04 10.74 -51.44
N ARG A 1097 -20.80 9.83 -52.39
CA ARG A 1097 -21.73 9.46 -53.47
C ARG A 1097 -23.05 8.87 -52.92
N ARG A 1098 -22.99 8.01 -51.89
CA ARG A 1098 -24.19 7.49 -51.21
C ARG A 1098 -25.02 8.60 -50.56
N ARG A 1099 -24.37 9.58 -49.92
CA ARG A 1099 -25.06 10.77 -49.37
C ARG A 1099 -25.69 11.61 -50.48
N LEU A 1100 -24.95 11.93 -51.55
CA LEU A 1100 -25.47 12.69 -52.69
C LEU A 1100 -26.75 12.04 -53.26
N VAL A 1101 -26.76 10.72 -53.47
CA VAL A 1101 -27.94 9.97 -53.95
C VAL A 1101 -29.09 9.99 -52.94
N ALA A 1102 -28.82 9.89 -51.63
CA ALA A 1102 -29.85 9.98 -50.61
C ALA A 1102 -30.48 11.39 -50.55
N VAL A 1103 -29.66 12.45 -50.65
CA VAL A 1103 -30.11 13.85 -50.68
C VAL A 1103 -30.94 14.14 -51.93
N VAL A 1104 -30.49 13.70 -53.11
CA VAL A 1104 -31.27 13.82 -54.35
C VAL A 1104 -32.63 13.14 -54.20
N LYS A 1105 -32.71 11.95 -53.60
CA LYS A 1105 -33.98 11.27 -53.33
C LYS A 1105 -34.87 11.99 -52.31
N SER A 1106 -34.29 12.65 -51.30
CA SER A 1106 -35.06 13.47 -50.35
C SER A 1106 -35.60 14.76 -50.98
N VAL A 1107 -34.85 15.36 -51.91
CA VAL A 1107 -35.32 16.48 -52.74
C VAL A 1107 -36.43 16.00 -53.68
N GLU A 1108 -36.26 14.84 -54.31
CA GLU A 1108 -37.24 14.21 -55.21
C GLU A 1108 -38.57 13.88 -54.49
N SER A 1109 -38.53 13.40 -53.24
CA SER A 1109 -39.75 13.20 -52.44
C SER A 1109 -40.43 14.51 -52.05
N VAL A 1110 -39.67 15.54 -51.63
CA VAL A 1110 -40.23 16.87 -51.30
C VAL A 1110 -40.84 17.56 -52.53
N LEU A 1111 -40.26 17.35 -53.71
CA LEU A 1111 -40.80 17.87 -54.98
C LEU A 1111 -42.00 17.09 -55.53
N THR A 1112 -42.32 15.91 -54.97
CA THR A 1112 -43.47 15.09 -55.40
C THR A 1112 -44.64 15.10 -54.41
N GLU A 1113 -44.40 15.29 -53.11
CA GLU A 1113 -45.45 15.47 -52.08
C GLU A 1113 -45.82 16.95 -51.88
N GLY A 1114 -46.40 17.56 -52.93
CA GLY A 1114 -46.64 19.01 -53.04
C GLY A 1114 -47.70 19.66 -52.14
N VAL A 1115 -47.81 19.28 -50.85
CA VAL A 1115 -48.61 19.99 -49.83
C VAL A 1115 -47.90 20.00 -48.48
N VAL A 1116 -47.18 21.09 -48.18
CA VAL A 1116 -46.59 21.37 -46.85
C VAL A 1116 -46.97 22.80 -46.43
N PRO A 1117 -47.30 23.09 -45.16
CA PRO A 1117 -47.61 24.45 -44.73
C PRO A 1117 -46.37 25.38 -44.77
N ALA A 1118 -46.54 26.61 -45.25
CA ALA A 1118 -45.45 27.58 -45.49
C ALA A 1118 -44.50 27.82 -44.30
N ALA A 1119 -44.97 27.68 -43.05
CA ALA A 1119 -44.13 27.79 -41.85
C ALA A 1119 -43.07 26.67 -41.70
N ALA A 1120 -43.14 25.61 -42.52
CA ALA A 1120 -42.15 24.52 -42.55
C ALA A 1120 -41.26 24.55 -43.81
N GLU A 1121 -41.57 25.37 -44.82
CA GLU A 1121 -40.79 25.46 -46.05
C GLU A 1121 -39.40 26.04 -45.78
N ASP A 1122 -39.28 27.22 -45.17
CA ASP A 1122 -37.99 27.84 -44.81
C ASP A 1122 -37.09 26.88 -44.02
N SER A 1123 -37.64 26.24 -42.97
CA SER A 1123 -36.89 25.29 -42.13
C SER A 1123 -36.46 24.01 -42.86
N MET A 1124 -37.10 23.65 -43.98
CA MET A 1124 -36.75 22.47 -44.77
C MET A 1124 -35.82 22.83 -45.93
N VAL A 1125 -36.02 24.00 -46.55
CA VAL A 1125 -35.12 24.58 -47.55
C VAL A 1125 -33.76 24.91 -46.92
N ASP A 1126 -33.71 25.54 -45.74
CA ASP A 1126 -32.46 25.77 -45.00
C ASP A 1126 -31.71 24.46 -44.69
N LYS A 1127 -32.43 23.38 -44.37
CA LYS A 1127 -31.83 22.06 -44.17
C LYS A 1127 -31.26 21.49 -45.47
N LEU A 1128 -31.97 21.64 -46.59
CA LEU A 1128 -31.50 21.18 -47.90
C LEU A 1128 -30.31 22.02 -48.42
N VAL A 1129 -30.31 23.33 -48.19
CA VAL A 1129 -29.19 24.24 -48.49
C VAL A 1129 -27.99 23.91 -47.60
N ALA A 1130 -28.17 23.79 -46.28
CA ALA A 1130 -27.09 23.42 -45.35
C ALA A 1130 -26.54 22.00 -45.58
N VAL A 1131 -27.30 21.12 -46.25
CA VAL A 1131 -26.86 19.80 -46.71
C VAL A 1131 -26.15 19.88 -48.07
N ALA A 1132 -26.56 20.78 -48.97
CA ALA A 1132 -25.82 21.08 -50.20
C ALA A 1132 -24.45 21.73 -49.89
N GLU A 1133 -24.37 22.60 -48.87
CA GLU A 1133 -23.13 23.15 -48.30
C GLU A 1133 -22.30 22.14 -47.45
N GLN A 1134 -22.76 20.89 -47.33
CA GLN A 1134 -22.01 19.79 -46.70
C GLN A 1134 -21.48 18.77 -47.74
N LEU A 1135 -21.80 18.95 -49.03
CA LEU A 1135 -21.61 17.94 -50.07
C LEU A 1135 -20.38 18.10 -50.96
#